data_AF-A0A971QDU1-F1
#
_entry.id   AF-A0A971QDU1-F1
#
_cell.length_a   1.000
_cell.length_b   1.000
_cell.length_c   1.000
_cell.angle_alpha   90.00
_cell.angle_beta   90.00
_cell.angle_gamma   90.00
#
_symmetry.space_group_name_H-M   'P 1'
#
loop_
_entity.id
_entity.type
_entity.pdbx_description
1 polymer ?
#
loop_
_entity_poly.entity_id
_entity_poly.type
_entity_poly.pdbx_seq_one_letter_code
_entity_poly.pdbx_strand_id
1 'polypeptide(L)'
;MFSGTGSRLTAVVVILGLAAIVYGQESPDPAIIERIAPSLVRVEYTLQYDKGQAPVLGGSYERCPNCGGLHWRGSDDYVGEERPMETSGFLIASDRVVSTDAMIHPRFVKGIAVRFGDSVVAAEIEAVARDQSAVFLKLSEPLPQAKPLAFDPSCEPPFLAVTYQLSNGCWAINVQGLSKNVTETDTGRRFMPAPSQCLIVDKSGAPVAVGMSEELPLDGTWKGSPAQWAVLSAEAYAARLAVLKDASEQCLLRVSLNFRSPKADASEQSRWYSGYGGEDDSVTELHVPGILCGDKRILVLAGLKPKVTARLERITAHWLGGREMSARFVGSLRDYQAFWAELEQPMPAPAVLSSEDIRSHRRRLLPAVDLKIKGENCEAYYAHGRMGSYNVGWKGQIYPQLSFVDLSLFLFDEAGLLVAFPLARREKVSVEERWRSQDVGLTAAVYLGDCVRDPVAHCDPSNVPLSEEEENRLAWLGVELQPMEEQLARAQKIAHLTNDGESGALVTYVYPDSPAASAGVAVGDILLRLHVPDQPKPLEVQLDDQSGFSFDDFPWEQLNEIPAEYLSQLPKPWPSVDNRFIRALSDLGFGKPFEAEFWRDGEAVRKSFSVVEGPRHYDSATRYKNEEMGLNVRDLTYEVRRHFQMKPEDPGIIVAKIEPGEKAAVAGLVPYEIITEVNGEPVTDVKAFEQKLAGGGEVKLSVKRKNRGRVVKIQLSEASSVGATQAAEEPEAKITPPGAPSNE
;
A
#
# COMPACT_ATOMS: atom_id res chain seq x y z
N MET A 1 -35.95 5.40 -11.92
CA MET A 1 -37.42 5.25 -11.78
C MET A 1 -37.71 4.34 -10.60
N PHE A 2 -38.03 4.92 -9.45
CA PHE A 2 -38.95 4.39 -8.44
C PHE A 2 -39.45 5.62 -7.68
N SER A 3 -40.62 6.09 -8.11
CA SER A 3 -41.41 7.14 -7.48
C SER A 3 -42.55 6.50 -6.69
N GLY A 4 -42.88 7.08 -5.53
CA GLY A 4 -43.91 6.61 -4.59
C GLY A 4 -43.27 5.92 -3.38
N THR A 5 -43.54 6.27 -2.12
CA THR A 5 -44.80 6.75 -1.55
C THR A 5 -44.56 7.42 -0.19
N GLY A 6 -45.37 8.44 0.13
CA GLY A 6 -45.70 8.83 1.51
C GLY A 6 -44.86 9.95 2.13
N SER A 7 -45.29 11.20 1.92
CA SER A 7 -44.93 12.34 2.77
C SER A 7 -45.22 12.03 4.24
N ARG A 8 -44.18 11.78 5.05
CA ARG A 8 -44.28 11.78 6.52
C ARG A 8 -44.37 13.24 6.97
N LEU A 9 -45.47 13.62 7.60
CA LEU A 9 -45.65 14.93 8.22
C LEU A 9 -44.60 15.12 9.32
N THR A 10 -43.72 16.10 9.13
CA THR A 10 -42.74 16.57 10.12
C THR A 10 -43.43 17.61 10.99
N ALA A 11 -43.74 17.30 12.24
CA ALA A 11 -44.11 18.32 13.22
C ALA A 11 -42.83 18.80 13.94
N VAL A 12 -42.53 20.10 13.86
CA VAL A 12 -41.48 20.74 14.64
C VAL A 12 -42.13 21.41 15.83
N VAL A 13 -41.85 20.93 17.04
CA VAL A 13 -42.28 21.58 18.29
C VAL A 13 -41.06 22.26 18.90
N VAL A 14 -41.17 23.57 19.16
CA VAL A 14 -40.12 24.37 19.80
C VAL A 14 -40.47 24.54 21.27
N ILE A 15 -39.65 23.99 22.15
CA ILE A 15 -39.76 24.17 23.61
C ILE A 15 -38.40 24.68 24.10
N LEU A 16 -38.37 25.84 24.76
CA LEU A 16 -37.16 26.45 25.32
C LEU A 16 -36.00 26.63 24.31
N GLY A 17 -36.32 26.96 23.04
CA GLY A 17 -35.31 27.19 22.00
C GLY A 17 -34.71 25.93 21.36
N LEU A 18 -35.20 24.74 21.69
CA LEU A 18 -34.81 23.47 21.08
C LEU A 18 -35.88 23.02 20.07
N ALA A 19 -35.45 22.55 18.88
CA ALA A 19 -36.34 22.09 17.81
C ALA A 19 -36.42 20.55 17.81
N ALA A 20 -37.58 19.96 18.14
CA ALA A 20 -37.77 18.51 18.05
C ALA A 20 -38.19 18.10 16.62
N ILE A 21 -37.58 17.05 16.05
CA ILE A 21 -37.96 16.46 14.75
C ILE A 21 -38.51 15.06 15.00
N VAL A 22 -39.78 14.85 14.63
CA VAL A 22 -40.52 13.60 14.89
C VAL A 22 -40.67 12.77 13.62
N TYR A 23 -40.37 11.47 13.69
CA TYR A 23 -40.68 10.48 12.65
C TYR A 23 -41.52 9.34 13.23
N GLY A 24 -42.84 9.34 13.01
CA GLY A 24 -43.76 8.31 13.51
C GLY A 24 -45.23 8.75 13.44
N GLN A 25 -46.18 7.80 13.52
CA GLN A 25 -47.63 8.06 13.40
C GLN A 25 -48.27 8.73 14.62
N GLU A 26 -47.56 8.86 15.74
CA GLU A 26 -48.00 9.63 16.93
C GLU A 26 -46.84 10.51 17.42
N SER A 27 -47.10 11.79 17.67
CA SER A 27 -46.11 12.69 18.28
C SER A 27 -45.84 12.24 19.73
N PRO A 28 -44.57 12.15 20.17
CA PRO A 28 -44.25 11.83 21.55
C PRO A 28 -44.87 12.88 22.49
N ASP A 29 -45.32 12.45 23.67
CA ASP A 29 -45.90 13.34 24.68
C ASP A 29 -44.89 14.46 25.02
N PRO A 30 -45.22 15.75 24.80
CA PRO A 30 -44.36 16.88 25.12
C PRO A 30 -43.85 16.86 26.57
N ALA A 31 -44.61 16.28 27.50
CA ALA A 31 -44.22 16.15 28.90
C ALA A 31 -42.92 15.33 29.09
N ILE A 32 -42.64 14.37 28.21
CA ILE A 32 -41.40 13.59 28.23
C ILE A 32 -40.21 14.50 27.96
N ILE A 33 -40.32 15.37 26.93
CA ILE A 33 -39.26 16.30 26.54
C ILE A 33 -39.04 17.33 27.65
N GLU A 34 -40.11 17.93 28.18
CA GLU A 34 -40.01 18.92 29.27
C GLU A 34 -39.32 18.35 30.52
N ARG A 35 -39.53 17.07 30.81
CA ARG A 35 -38.95 16.39 31.96
C ARG A 35 -37.44 16.17 31.83
N ILE A 36 -36.96 15.81 30.63
CA ILE A 36 -35.56 15.42 30.40
C ILE A 36 -34.69 16.57 29.86
N ALA A 37 -35.28 17.55 29.17
CA ALA A 37 -34.54 18.64 28.55
C ALA A 37 -33.57 19.38 29.50
N PRO A 38 -33.91 19.61 30.79
CA PRO A 38 -32.97 20.23 31.74
C PRO A 38 -31.70 19.42 32.02
N SER A 39 -31.63 18.17 31.59
CA SER A 39 -30.47 17.28 31.78
C SER A 39 -29.66 17.05 30.50
N LEU A 40 -30.14 17.54 29.36
CA LEU A 40 -29.49 17.40 28.07
C LEU A 40 -28.54 18.57 27.85
N VAL A 41 -27.25 18.29 27.76
CA VAL A 41 -26.20 19.31 27.66
C VAL A 41 -25.39 19.12 26.37
N ARG A 42 -24.74 20.19 25.92
CA ARG A 42 -23.78 20.13 24.80
C ARG A 42 -22.38 20.10 25.36
N VAL A 43 -21.56 19.18 24.90
CA VAL A 43 -20.14 19.08 25.22
C VAL A 43 -19.36 19.66 24.07
N GLU A 44 -18.51 20.63 24.37
CA GLU A 44 -17.72 21.40 23.41
C GLU A 44 -16.25 21.04 23.57
N TYR A 45 -15.65 20.52 22.50
CA TYR A 45 -14.21 20.29 22.40
C TYR A 45 -13.59 21.40 21.58
N THR A 46 -12.77 22.24 22.21
CA THR A 46 -11.92 23.19 21.51
C THR A 46 -10.68 22.47 21.03
N LEU A 47 -10.50 22.39 19.72
CA LEU A 47 -9.40 21.65 19.10
C LEU A 47 -8.23 22.56 18.72
N GLN A 48 -7.05 21.97 18.51
CA GLN A 48 -5.84 22.67 18.06
C GLN A 48 -5.02 21.83 17.10
N TYR A 49 -4.17 22.50 16.30
CA TYR A 49 -3.08 21.83 15.59
C TYR A 49 -1.99 21.39 16.57
N ASP A 50 -1.35 20.26 16.29
CA ASP A 50 -0.14 19.83 16.99
C ASP A 50 0.96 19.52 15.97
N LYS A 51 2.10 20.20 16.08
CA LYS A 51 3.23 20.11 15.11
C LYS A 51 2.80 20.23 13.63
N GLY A 52 1.85 21.13 13.35
CA GLY A 52 1.32 21.35 12.00
C GLY A 52 0.40 20.24 11.48
N GLN A 53 0.07 19.23 12.30
CA GLN A 53 -0.96 18.23 11.99
C GLN A 53 -2.31 18.69 12.55
N ALA A 54 -3.35 18.55 11.73
CA ALA A 54 -4.72 18.73 12.17
C ALA A 54 -5.14 17.58 13.11
N PRO A 55 -6.15 17.80 13.98
CA PRO A 55 -6.81 16.71 14.67
C PRO A 55 -7.27 15.65 13.67
N VAL A 56 -7.27 14.38 14.06
CA VAL A 56 -7.76 13.28 13.22
C VAL A 56 -9.13 12.84 13.75
N LEU A 57 -10.19 13.18 13.04
CA LEU A 57 -11.56 12.76 13.31
C LEU A 57 -12.24 12.33 12.01
N GLY A 58 -13.25 11.47 12.11
CA GLY A 58 -14.07 11.10 10.96
C GLY A 58 -14.78 12.32 10.39
N GLY A 59 -14.65 12.54 9.08
CA GLY A 59 -15.37 13.60 8.39
C GLY A 59 -16.81 13.23 8.09
N SER A 60 -17.64 14.23 7.82
CA SER A 60 -19.01 14.00 7.38
C SER A 60 -19.41 15.02 6.30
N TYR A 61 -20.42 14.67 5.50
CA TYR A 61 -20.98 15.60 4.54
C TYR A 61 -21.96 16.54 5.24
N GLU A 62 -21.58 17.80 5.38
CA GLU A 62 -22.38 18.83 6.05
C GLU A 62 -22.63 20.01 5.12
N ARG A 63 -23.73 20.73 5.37
CA ARG A 63 -24.06 21.93 4.63
C ARG A 63 -23.22 23.10 5.17
N CYS A 64 -22.37 23.66 4.33
CA CYS A 64 -21.51 24.78 4.69
C CYS A 64 -22.36 26.02 5.03
N PRO A 65 -22.19 26.62 6.22
CA PRO A 65 -22.94 27.81 6.61
C PRO A 65 -22.52 29.06 5.84
N ASN A 66 -21.31 29.08 5.25
CA ASN A 66 -20.82 30.22 4.47
C ASN A 66 -21.37 30.27 3.04
N CYS A 67 -21.45 29.14 2.33
CA CYS A 67 -21.87 29.10 0.93
C CYS A 67 -23.20 28.36 0.68
N GLY A 68 -23.73 27.62 1.67
CA GLY A 68 -24.97 26.86 1.56
C GLY A 68 -24.89 25.55 0.75
N GLY A 69 -23.70 25.17 0.26
CA GLY A 69 -23.43 23.89 -0.43
C GLY A 69 -23.14 22.74 0.54
N LEU A 70 -23.21 21.49 0.08
CA LEU A 70 -22.79 20.31 0.86
C LEU A 70 -21.29 20.08 0.66
N HIS A 71 -20.52 20.04 1.75
CA HIS A 71 -19.08 19.80 1.75
C HIS A 71 -18.74 18.61 2.63
N TRP A 72 -17.73 17.85 2.23
CA TRP A 72 -17.03 16.98 3.18
C TRP A 72 -16.32 17.89 4.18
N ARG A 73 -16.65 17.76 5.46
CA ARG A 73 -16.01 18.52 6.53
C ARG A 73 -15.09 17.65 7.36
N GLY A 74 -13.84 18.09 7.47
CA GLY A 74 -12.80 17.44 8.26
C GLY A 74 -12.69 18.06 9.64
N SER A 75 -11.85 17.45 10.49
CA SER A 75 -11.52 17.96 11.82
C SER A 75 -10.80 19.31 11.81
N ASP A 76 -10.06 19.61 10.74
CA ASP A 76 -9.34 20.85 10.51
C ASP A 76 -10.27 22.05 10.33
N ASP A 77 -11.49 21.84 9.80
CA ASP A 77 -12.50 22.89 9.67
C ASP A 77 -12.87 23.49 11.03
N TYR A 78 -12.99 22.70 12.10
CA TYR A 78 -13.31 23.24 13.44
C TYR A 78 -12.24 24.21 13.93
N VAL A 79 -10.96 23.88 13.68
CA VAL A 79 -9.83 24.73 14.07
C VAL A 79 -9.76 25.98 13.19
N GLY A 80 -9.93 25.84 11.87
CA GLY A 80 -9.90 26.95 10.93
C GLY A 80 -11.08 27.92 11.06
N GLU A 81 -12.25 27.44 11.47
CA GLU A 81 -13.45 28.24 11.74
C GLU A 81 -13.51 28.78 13.17
N GLU A 82 -12.49 28.50 14.00
CA GLU A 82 -12.39 28.93 15.40
C GLU A 82 -13.62 28.55 16.26
N ARG A 83 -14.20 27.37 16.02
CA ARG A 83 -15.39 26.89 16.74
C ARG A 83 -15.15 25.52 17.36
N PRO A 84 -15.82 25.19 18.48
CA PRO A 84 -15.70 23.87 19.07
C PRO A 84 -16.36 22.80 18.20
N MET A 85 -15.85 21.56 18.31
CA MET A 85 -16.59 20.37 17.95
C MET A 85 -17.60 20.10 19.07
N GLU A 86 -18.88 19.99 18.73
CA GLU A 86 -19.94 19.75 19.71
C GLU A 86 -20.45 18.29 19.66
N THR A 87 -20.77 17.73 20.82
CA THR A 87 -21.48 16.44 20.96
C THR A 87 -22.45 16.48 22.15
N SER A 88 -23.40 15.56 22.27
CA SER A 88 -24.33 15.58 23.41
C SER A 88 -23.76 14.94 24.66
N GLY A 89 -24.20 15.44 25.79
CA GLY A 89 -23.99 14.85 27.11
C GLY A 89 -25.28 14.77 27.91
N PHE A 90 -25.25 13.92 28.93
CA PHE A 90 -26.31 13.77 29.92
C PHE A 90 -25.75 14.16 31.29
N LEU A 91 -26.38 15.13 31.95
CA LEU A 91 -26.02 15.53 33.31
C LEU A 91 -26.50 14.47 34.30
N ILE A 92 -25.57 13.77 34.97
CA ILE A 92 -25.87 12.64 35.87
C ILE A 92 -25.63 12.96 37.35
N ALA A 93 -24.90 14.04 37.64
CA ALA A 93 -24.78 14.67 38.95
C ALA A 93 -24.62 16.18 38.77
N SER A 94 -24.64 16.96 39.85
CA SER A 94 -24.56 18.44 39.78
C SER A 94 -23.32 18.96 39.05
N ASP A 95 -22.24 18.19 39.06
CA ASP A 95 -20.94 18.53 38.47
C ASP A 95 -20.38 17.42 37.57
N ARG A 96 -21.24 16.50 37.11
CA ARG A 96 -20.82 15.31 36.35
C ARG A 96 -21.69 15.04 35.15
N VAL A 97 -21.05 14.95 33.99
CA VAL A 97 -21.69 14.69 32.69
C VAL A 97 -21.14 13.40 32.10
N VAL A 98 -22.00 12.56 31.55
CA VAL A 98 -21.58 11.45 30.67
C VAL A 98 -21.81 11.84 29.22
N SER A 99 -20.83 11.61 28.36
CA SER A 99 -20.89 11.94 26.94
C SER A 99 -20.25 10.83 26.12
N THR A 100 -20.48 10.83 24.81
CA THR A 100 -19.83 9.87 23.90
C THR A 100 -18.32 10.06 23.94
N ASP A 101 -17.60 8.95 23.88
CA ASP A 101 -16.16 8.96 23.71
C ASP A 101 -15.83 9.37 22.27
N ALA A 102 -15.36 10.61 22.09
CA ALA A 102 -15.00 11.15 20.79
C ALA A 102 -13.67 10.57 20.25
N MET A 103 -12.91 9.82 21.07
CA MET A 103 -11.62 9.22 20.72
C MET A 103 -10.61 10.21 20.10
N ILE A 104 -10.69 11.48 20.47
CA ILE A 104 -9.74 12.52 20.04
C ILE A 104 -8.42 12.32 20.79
N HIS A 105 -7.30 12.28 20.08
CA HIS A 105 -5.99 12.23 20.73
C HIS A 105 -5.79 13.48 21.63
N PRO A 106 -5.39 13.33 22.90
CA PRO A 106 -5.30 14.46 23.86
C PRO A 106 -4.48 15.66 23.37
N ARG A 107 -3.40 15.45 22.62
CA ARG A 107 -2.58 16.52 22.00
C ARG A 107 -3.38 17.55 21.19
N PHE A 108 -4.52 17.14 20.64
CA PHE A 108 -5.39 17.99 19.82
C PHE A 108 -6.49 18.69 20.62
N VAL A 109 -6.67 18.37 21.89
CA VAL A 109 -7.71 18.98 22.74
C VAL A 109 -7.10 20.14 23.52
N LYS A 110 -7.48 21.37 23.17
CA LYS A 110 -7.08 22.59 23.87
C LYS A 110 -7.90 22.82 25.15
N GLY A 111 -9.16 22.40 25.14
CA GLY A 111 -10.05 22.50 26.29
C GLY A 111 -11.39 21.85 26.04
N ILE A 112 -12.09 21.51 27.12
CA ILE A 112 -13.44 20.96 27.09
C ILE A 112 -14.34 21.89 27.91
N ALA A 113 -15.54 22.16 27.39
CA ALA A 113 -16.57 22.88 28.11
C ALA A 113 -17.91 22.16 27.95
N VAL A 114 -18.84 22.43 28.86
CA VAL A 114 -20.22 21.96 28.78
C VAL A 114 -21.15 23.15 28.77
N ARG A 115 -22.06 23.18 27.80
CA ARG A 115 -23.07 24.22 27.63
C ARG A 115 -24.46 23.70 27.98
N PHE A 116 -25.21 24.54 28.69
CA PHE A 116 -26.64 24.42 28.87
C PHE A 116 -27.29 25.80 28.72
N GLY A 117 -28.15 25.98 27.72
CA GLY A 117 -28.66 27.30 27.35
C GLY A 117 -27.51 28.26 27.02
N ASP A 118 -27.50 29.42 27.68
CA ASP A 118 -26.44 30.42 27.55
C ASP A 118 -25.25 30.19 28.50
N SER A 119 -25.37 29.24 29.45
CA SER A 119 -24.31 28.94 30.42
C SER A 119 -23.29 27.98 29.84
N VAL A 120 -22.01 28.29 30.02
CA VAL A 120 -20.88 27.45 29.60
C VAL A 120 -19.94 27.28 30.80
N VAL A 121 -19.61 26.05 31.13
CA VAL A 121 -18.74 25.71 32.25
C VAL A 121 -17.57 24.86 31.75
N ALA A 122 -16.36 25.15 32.22
CA ALA A 122 -15.18 24.35 31.89
C ALA A 122 -15.30 22.93 32.45
N ALA A 123 -14.74 21.96 31.74
CA ALA A 123 -14.77 20.57 32.15
C ALA A 123 -13.47 19.84 31.82
N GLU A 124 -13.22 18.76 32.55
CA GLU A 124 -12.08 17.86 32.32
C GLU A 124 -12.56 16.41 32.26
N ILE A 125 -11.84 15.55 31.54
CA ILE A 125 -12.12 14.12 31.54
C ILE A 125 -11.74 13.56 32.91
N GLU A 126 -12.73 13.11 33.67
CA GLU A 126 -12.55 12.46 34.96
C GLU A 126 -12.22 10.98 34.79
N ALA A 127 -12.91 10.33 33.85
CA ALA A 127 -12.79 8.91 33.60
C ALA A 127 -13.29 8.51 32.20
N VAL A 128 -12.83 7.37 31.71
CA VAL A 128 -13.29 6.74 30.46
C VAL A 128 -13.97 5.41 30.80
N ALA A 129 -15.16 5.16 30.26
CA ALA A 129 -15.86 3.90 30.49
C ALA A 129 -15.11 2.74 29.82
N ARG A 130 -15.08 1.56 30.42
CA ARG A 130 -14.36 0.40 29.84
C ARG A 130 -15.13 -0.21 28.68
N ASP A 131 -16.40 -0.53 28.92
CA ASP A 131 -17.24 -1.33 28.01
C ASP A 131 -18.32 -0.52 27.28
N GLN A 132 -18.43 0.78 27.60
CA GLN A 132 -19.34 1.71 26.94
C GLN A 132 -18.52 2.76 26.18
N SER A 133 -18.98 3.20 25.02
CA SER A 133 -18.33 4.26 24.23
C SER A 133 -18.58 5.63 24.86
N ALA A 134 -18.10 5.84 26.08
CA ALA A 134 -18.41 7.01 26.89
C ALA A 134 -17.23 7.53 27.71
N VAL A 135 -17.24 8.84 27.94
CA VAL A 135 -16.38 9.56 28.87
C VAL A 135 -17.22 10.23 29.96
N PHE A 136 -16.64 10.33 31.15
CA PHE A 136 -17.18 11.10 32.27
C PHE A 136 -16.41 12.40 32.38
N LEU A 137 -17.14 13.50 32.36
CA LEU A 137 -16.60 14.85 32.48
C LEU A 137 -16.92 15.41 33.85
N LYS A 138 -15.91 15.97 34.51
CA LYS A 138 -16.04 16.74 35.74
C LYS A 138 -16.16 18.21 35.38
N LEU A 139 -17.23 18.86 35.82
CA LEU A 139 -17.42 20.29 35.66
C LEU A 139 -16.64 21.06 36.73
N SER A 140 -16.07 22.21 36.38
CA SER A 140 -15.42 23.09 37.35
C SER A 140 -16.39 23.70 38.36
N GLU A 141 -17.66 23.84 37.97
CA GLU A 141 -18.77 24.30 38.80
C GLU A 141 -20.11 23.72 38.29
N PRO A 142 -21.19 23.73 39.10
CA PRO A 142 -22.50 23.26 38.63
C PRO A 142 -23.07 24.14 37.51
N LEU A 143 -23.69 23.51 36.50
CA LEU A 143 -24.38 24.23 35.42
C LEU A 143 -25.67 24.89 35.95
N PRO A 144 -25.82 26.22 35.84
CA PRO A 144 -27.04 26.91 36.25
C PRO A 144 -28.26 26.36 35.51
N GLN A 145 -29.38 26.18 36.23
CA GLN A 145 -30.69 25.74 35.71
C GLN A 145 -30.76 24.30 35.17
N ALA A 146 -29.61 23.68 34.89
CA ALA A 146 -29.55 22.26 34.54
C ALA A 146 -29.89 21.39 35.76
N LYS A 147 -30.52 20.24 35.52
CA LYS A 147 -30.92 19.29 36.57
C LYS A 147 -30.33 17.92 36.27
N PRO A 148 -29.65 17.28 37.24
CA PRO A 148 -29.16 15.92 37.04
C PRO A 148 -30.30 14.92 36.84
N LEU A 149 -30.06 13.90 36.03
CA LEU A 149 -30.97 12.77 35.84
C LEU A 149 -31.09 11.95 37.13
N ALA A 150 -32.32 11.59 37.48
CA ALA A 150 -32.63 10.62 38.52
C ALA A 150 -33.05 9.30 37.85
N PHE A 151 -32.17 8.30 37.87
CA PHE A 151 -32.41 7.00 37.24
C PHE A 151 -33.22 6.09 38.15
N ASP A 152 -34.28 5.49 37.60
CA ASP A 152 -35.10 4.47 38.25
C ASP A 152 -35.01 3.15 37.46
N PRO A 153 -34.16 2.19 37.90
CA PRO A 153 -34.03 0.90 37.23
C PRO A 153 -35.24 -0.02 37.43
N SER A 154 -36.19 0.33 38.32
CA SER A 154 -37.41 -0.45 38.56
C SER A 154 -38.50 -0.23 37.53
N CYS A 155 -38.34 0.76 36.64
CA CYS A 155 -39.28 1.00 35.56
C CYS A 155 -39.42 -0.21 34.62
N GLU A 156 -40.66 -0.45 34.18
CA GLU A 156 -41.04 -1.54 33.30
C GLU A 156 -41.38 -1.05 31.88
N PRO A 157 -41.23 -1.90 30.85
CA PRO A 157 -41.51 -1.52 29.46
C PRO A 157 -43.00 -1.16 29.24
N PRO A 158 -43.34 -0.42 28.17
CA PRO A 158 -42.49 -0.05 27.04
C PRO A 158 -41.52 1.10 27.38
N PHE A 159 -40.28 0.96 26.90
CA PHE A 159 -39.27 2.00 26.98
C PHE A 159 -39.22 2.82 25.70
N LEU A 160 -38.79 4.06 25.83
CA LEU A 160 -38.50 4.98 24.73
C LEU A 160 -37.00 5.31 24.76
N ALA A 161 -36.40 5.43 23.59
CA ALA A 161 -35.05 5.96 23.42
C ALA A 161 -35.15 7.43 23.01
N VAL A 162 -34.41 8.28 23.71
CA VAL A 162 -34.31 9.71 23.44
C VAL A 162 -32.89 10.04 23.00
N THR A 163 -32.72 10.56 21.79
CA THR A 163 -31.41 11.08 21.34
C THR A 163 -31.42 12.60 21.33
N TYR A 164 -30.27 13.19 21.63
CA TYR A 164 -30.02 14.63 21.56
C TYR A 164 -28.82 14.84 20.64
N GLN A 165 -29.03 15.39 19.45
CA GLN A 165 -27.99 15.45 18.41
C GLN A 165 -28.11 16.72 17.58
N LEU A 166 -26.97 17.18 17.05
CA LEU A 166 -26.94 18.23 16.05
C LEU A 166 -27.41 17.67 14.71
N SER A 167 -28.49 18.22 14.17
CA SER A 167 -29.08 17.80 12.89
C SER A 167 -29.48 19.03 12.09
N ASN A 168 -28.95 19.15 10.86
CA ASN A 168 -29.20 20.28 9.97
C ASN A 168 -28.93 21.66 10.62
N GLY A 169 -27.87 21.76 11.43
CA GLY A 169 -27.50 23.00 12.13
C GLY A 169 -28.36 23.35 13.34
N CYS A 170 -29.26 22.46 13.77
CA CYS A 170 -30.07 22.64 14.98
C CYS A 170 -29.91 21.45 15.91
N TRP A 171 -29.85 21.71 17.20
CA TRP A 171 -29.89 20.67 18.22
C TRP A 171 -31.32 20.13 18.34
N ALA A 172 -31.48 18.86 18.05
CA ALA A 172 -32.77 18.19 18.02
C ALA A 172 -32.87 17.09 19.08
N ILE A 173 -34.04 17.00 19.70
CA ILE A 173 -34.44 15.88 20.54
C ILE A 173 -35.32 14.98 19.70
N ASN A 174 -34.93 13.72 19.56
CA ASN A 174 -35.74 12.69 18.91
C ASN A 174 -36.16 11.66 19.96
N VAL A 175 -37.44 11.26 19.91
CA VAL A 175 -37.99 10.23 20.79
C VAL A 175 -38.57 9.13 19.93
N GLN A 176 -38.16 7.90 20.18
CA GLN A 176 -38.66 6.72 19.48
C GLN A 176 -38.85 5.55 20.44
N GLY A 177 -39.68 4.57 20.05
CA GLY A 177 -39.80 3.32 20.80
C GLY A 177 -38.47 2.57 20.86
N LEU A 178 -38.08 2.09 22.03
CA LEU A 178 -36.93 1.19 22.14
C LEU A 178 -37.30 -0.15 21.49
N SER A 179 -36.39 -0.70 20.67
CA SER A 179 -36.60 -2.00 20.02
C SER A 179 -36.90 -3.08 21.06
N LYS A 180 -37.77 -4.03 20.70
CA LYS A 180 -37.98 -5.27 21.48
C LYS A 180 -37.37 -6.49 20.80
N ASN A 181 -36.75 -6.29 19.64
CA ASN A 181 -36.15 -7.37 18.88
C ASN A 181 -34.88 -7.84 19.56
N VAL A 182 -34.65 -9.15 19.56
CA VAL A 182 -33.38 -9.74 19.97
C VAL A 182 -32.57 -10.03 18.71
N THR A 183 -31.35 -9.51 18.66
CA THR A 183 -30.36 -9.84 17.66
C THR A 183 -29.45 -10.94 18.21
N GLU A 184 -29.18 -11.95 17.40
CA GLU A 184 -28.18 -12.99 17.68
C GLU A 184 -27.12 -12.97 16.58
N THR A 185 -25.84 -12.89 16.96
CA THR A 185 -24.72 -12.94 16.03
C THR A 185 -24.37 -14.38 15.69
N ASP A 186 -23.61 -14.58 14.61
CA ASP A 186 -23.01 -15.87 14.23
C ASP A 186 -22.08 -16.45 15.32
N THR A 187 -21.53 -15.60 16.18
CA THR A 187 -20.74 -15.99 17.37
C THR A 187 -21.60 -16.33 18.61
N GLY A 188 -22.93 -16.37 18.48
CA GLY A 188 -23.87 -16.68 19.56
C GLY A 188 -24.11 -15.52 20.56
N ARG A 189 -23.62 -14.30 20.27
CA ARG A 189 -23.88 -13.13 21.14
C ARG A 189 -25.31 -12.65 20.92
N ARG A 190 -26.06 -12.46 22.01
CA ARG A 190 -27.46 -12.02 21.97
C ARG A 190 -27.63 -10.67 22.68
N PHE A 191 -28.30 -9.73 22.01
CA PHE A 191 -28.52 -8.38 22.54
C PHE A 191 -29.78 -7.75 21.94
N MET A 192 -30.26 -6.67 22.55
CA MET A 192 -31.33 -5.82 22.01
C MET A 192 -30.71 -4.57 21.36
N PRO A 193 -31.01 -4.26 20.09
CA PRO A 193 -30.44 -3.10 19.42
C PRO A 193 -31.06 -1.81 19.97
N ALA A 194 -30.23 -0.80 20.18
CA ALA A 194 -30.63 0.52 20.63
C ALA A 194 -29.89 1.60 19.82
N PRO A 195 -30.41 2.84 19.75
CA PRO A 195 -29.61 3.96 19.26
C PRO A 195 -28.37 4.16 20.13
N SER A 196 -27.25 4.55 19.51
CA SER A 196 -26.11 5.06 20.27
C SER A 196 -26.43 6.45 20.85
N GLN A 197 -25.73 6.82 21.93
CA GLN A 197 -25.84 8.12 22.58
C GLN A 197 -27.30 8.51 22.91
N CYS A 198 -28.04 7.61 23.55
CA CYS A 198 -29.43 7.83 23.91
C CYS A 198 -29.69 7.74 25.42
N LEU A 199 -30.69 8.50 25.88
CA LEU A 199 -31.32 8.32 27.19
C LEU A 199 -32.51 7.38 27.03
N ILE A 200 -32.54 6.30 27.81
CA ILE A 200 -33.66 5.37 27.83
C ILE A 200 -34.60 5.80 28.95
N VAL A 201 -35.88 5.99 28.61
CA VAL A 201 -36.92 6.43 29.54
C VAL A 201 -38.14 5.51 29.51
N ASP A 202 -38.94 5.54 30.56
CA ASP A 202 -40.28 4.92 30.53
C ASP A 202 -41.29 5.78 29.75
N LYS A 203 -42.53 5.32 29.64
CA LYS A 203 -43.62 6.07 28.97
C LYS A 203 -43.94 7.43 29.59
N SER A 204 -43.51 7.71 30.83
CA SER A 204 -43.69 8.98 31.53
C SER A 204 -42.48 9.92 31.42
N GLY A 205 -41.42 9.49 30.72
CA GLY A 205 -40.16 10.21 30.64
C GLY A 205 -39.26 10.05 31.87
N ALA A 206 -39.54 9.08 32.76
CA ALA A 206 -38.65 8.77 33.88
C ALA A 206 -37.35 8.14 33.34
N PRO A 207 -36.16 8.68 33.67
CA PRO A 207 -34.89 8.12 33.24
C PRO A 207 -34.68 6.69 33.77
N VAL A 208 -34.32 5.76 32.90
CA VAL A 208 -34.06 4.35 33.24
C VAL A 208 -32.58 4.02 33.09
N ALA A 209 -31.96 4.46 32.00
CA ALA A 209 -30.55 4.19 31.68
C ALA A 209 -30.03 5.14 30.60
N VAL A 210 -28.71 5.09 30.35
CA VAL A 210 -28.08 5.70 29.16
C VAL A 210 -27.52 4.59 28.28
N GLY A 211 -27.83 4.61 26.98
CA GLY A 211 -27.30 3.70 25.97
C GLY A 211 -26.19 4.34 25.16
N MET A 212 -24.98 3.77 25.21
CA MET A 212 -23.78 4.29 24.53
C MET A 212 -23.13 3.29 23.56
N SER A 213 -23.68 2.08 23.44
CA SER A 213 -23.02 0.95 22.76
C SER A 213 -23.90 0.27 21.72
N GLU A 214 -25.04 0.86 21.33
CA GLU A 214 -26.04 0.33 20.37
C GLU A 214 -26.60 -1.07 20.68
N GLU A 215 -26.09 -1.72 21.72
CA GLU A 215 -26.42 -3.08 22.15
C GLU A 215 -26.77 -3.02 23.64
N LEU A 216 -27.94 -3.54 24.00
CA LEU A 216 -28.37 -3.69 25.39
C LEU A 216 -28.42 -5.19 25.75
N PRO A 217 -27.78 -5.62 26.85
CA PRO A 217 -27.92 -6.96 27.40
C PRO A 217 -29.39 -7.34 27.65
N LEU A 218 -29.71 -8.63 27.50
CA LEU A 218 -31.07 -9.13 27.64
C LEU A 218 -31.50 -9.34 29.11
N ASP A 219 -30.56 -9.37 30.04
CA ASP A 219 -30.77 -9.62 31.46
C ASP A 219 -31.16 -8.36 32.26
N GLY A 220 -31.26 -7.21 31.58
CA GLY A 220 -31.62 -5.94 32.21
C GLY A 220 -30.48 -5.24 32.96
N THR A 221 -29.25 -5.77 32.92
CA THR A 221 -28.08 -5.16 33.59
C THR A 221 -27.70 -3.78 33.05
N TRP A 222 -28.25 -3.38 31.90
CA TRP A 222 -28.10 -2.02 31.37
C TRP A 222 -28.92 -0.96 32.10
N LYS A 223 -29.88 -1.34 32.94
CA LYS A 223 -30.70 -0.39 33.72
C LYS A 223 -29.88 0.23 34.85
N GLY A 224 -30.12 1.51 35.13
CA GLY A 224 -29.50 2.23 36.24
C GLY A 224 -28.59 3.38 35.82
N SER A 225 -27.93 3.97 36.81
CA SER A 225 -27.08 5.15 36.59
C SER A 225 -25.74 4.76 35.97
N PRO A 226 -25.26 5.51 34.96
CA PRO A 226 -23.89 5.37 34.44
C PRO A 226 -22.80 5.50 35.50
N ALA A 227 -23.08 6.13 36.64
CA ALA A 227 -22.13 6.24 37.75
C ALA A 227 -21.67 4.88 38.31
N GLN A 228 -22.38 3.79 38.02
CA GLN A 228 -22.04 2.42 38.44
C GLN A 228 -21.20 1.66 37.41
N TRP A 229 -20.94 2.24 36.23
CA TRP A 229 -20.17 1.58 35.19
C TRP A 229 -18.71 1.35 35.60
N ALA A 230 -18.11 0.32 35.01
CA ALA A 230 -16.67 0.13 35.10
C ALA A 230 -15.95 1.23 34.30
N VAL A 231 -15.06 1.97 34.96
CA VAL A 231 -14.34 3.10 34.37
C VAL A 231 -12.85 3.01 34.68
N LEU A 232 -12.05 3.69 33.85
CA LEU A 232 -10.66 4.05 34.12
C LEU A 232 -10.62 5.54 34.45
N SER A 233 -10.17 5.89 35.66
CA SER A 233 -9.92 7.30 35.99
C SER A 233 -8.86 7.90 35.07
N ALA A 234 -8.84 9.23 34.93
CA ALA A 234 -7.83 9.93 34.15
C ALA A 234 -6.40 9.57 34.59
N GLU A 235 -6.15 9.43 35.90
CA GLU A 235 -4.86 8.99 36.45
C GLU A 235 -4.52 7.55 36.05
N ALA A 236 -5.45 6.61 36.21
CA ALA A 236 -5.24 5.21 35.82
C ALA A 236 -5.06 5.05 34.31
N TYR A 237 -5.77 5.85 33.51
CA TYR A 237 -5.62 5.92 32.07
C TYR A 237 -4.23 6.42 31.68
N ALA A 238 -3.75 7.51 32.28
CA ALA A 238 -2.41 8.03 32.04
C ALA A 238 -1.31 7.02 32.42
N ALA A 239 -1.45 6.36 33.58
CA ALA A 239 -0.52 5.30 34.00
C ALA A 239 -0.48 4.14 33.00
N ARG A 240 -1.63 3.78 32.42
CA ARG A 240 -1.71 2.73 31.41
C ARG A 240 -1.06 3.13 30.08
N LEU A 241 -1.21 4.38 29.65
CA LEU A 241 -0.49 4.87 28.46
C LEU A 241 1.02 4.88 28.68
N ALA A 242 1.50 5.15 29.90
CA ALA A 242 2.93 5.05 30.22
C ALA A 242 3.45 3.61 30.10
N VAL A 243 2.72 2.62 30.60
CA VAL A 243 3.06 1.20 30.43
C VAL A 243 3.05 0.79 28.95
N LEU A 244 2.05 1.24 28.18
CA LEU A 244 2.00 1.00 26.74
C LEU A 244 3.22 1.60 26.03
N LYS A 245 3.59 2.83 26.36
CA LYS A 245 4.75 3.51 25.82
C LYS A 245 6.00 2.66 26.02
N ASP A 246 6.30 2.28 27.25
CA ASP A 246 7.49 1.49 27.58
C ASP A 246 7.53 0.13 26.85
N ALA A 247 6.38 -0.53 26.70
CA ALA A 247 6.28 -1.79 25.96
C ALA A 247 6.47 -1.61 24.45
N SER A 248 5.82 -0.60 23.86
CA SER A 248 5.85 -0.35 22.42
C SER A 248 7.21 0.16 21.94
N GLU A 249 7.95 0.93 22.75
CA GLU A 249 9.28 1.44 22.40
C GLU A 249 10.33 0.33 22.26
N GLN A 250 10.03 -0.86 22.79
CA GLN A 250 10.89 -2.04 22.70
C GLN A 250 10.60 -2.89 21.45
N CYS A 251 9.37 -2.86 20.95
CA CYS A 251 8.92 -3.78 19.90
C CYS A 251 8.42 -3.13 18.61
N LEU A 252 8.08 -1.84 18.61
CA LEU A 252 7.75 -1.07 17.41
C LEU A 252 8.95 -0.26 16.94
N LEU A 253 9.21 -0.30 15.63
CA LEU A 253 10.44 0.16 15.01
C LEU A 253 10.15 1.05 13.81
N ARG A 254 11.06 1.96 13.51
CA ARG A 254 11.25 2.47 12.14
C ARG A 254 12.28 1.59 11.46
N VAL A 255 12.02 1.13 10.24
CA VAL A 255 12.96 0.36 9.45
C VAL A 255 13.34 1.19 8.22
N SER A 256 14.64 1.42 8.05
CA SER A 256 15.21 2.07 6.86
C SER A 256 15.63 0.99 5.87
N LEU A 257 15.18 1.15 4.63
CA LEU A 257 15.47 0.28 3.50
C LEU A 257 16.24 1.09 2.47
N ASN A 258 17.43 0.60 2.09
CA ASN A 258 18.23 1.23 1.04
C ASN A 258 18.33 0.30 -0.17
N PHE A 259 18.20 0.89 -1.34
CA PHE A 259 18.15 0.19 -2.61
C PHE A 259 19.26 0.67 -3.54
N ARG A 260 19.75 -0.22 -4.39
CA ARG A 260 20.58 0.16 -5.53
C ARG A 260 19.88 1.21 -6.38
N SER A 261 20.68 2.11 -6.96
CA SER A 261 20.17 3.11 -7.90
C SER A 261 19.45 2.43 -9.08
N PRO A 262 18.30 2.99 -9.53
CA PRO A 262 17.66 2.54 -10.75
C PRO A 262 18.60 2.71 -11.92
N LYS A 263 18.55 1.77 -12.85
CA LYS A 263 19.25 1.92 -14.12
C LYS A 263 18.76 3.20 -14.80
N ALA A 264 19.69 4.01 -15.28
CA ALA A 264 19.35 5.09 -16.19
C ALA A 264 18.78 4.48 -17.48
N ASP A 265 17.48 4.64 -17.71
CA ASP A 265 16.88 4.20 -18.95
C ASP A 265 17.33 5.18 -20.06
N ALA A 266 18.06 4.68 -21.06
CA ALA A 266 18.60 5.50 -22.14
C ALA A 266 17.51 6.11 -23.05
N SER A 267 16.27 5.63 -22.93
CA SER A 267 15.08 6.28 -23.49
C SER A 267 14.44 7.20 -22.44
N GLU A 268 15.06 8.36 -22.19
CA GLU A 268 14.53 9.41 -21.30
C GLU A 268 13.19 10.04 -21.77
N GLN A 269 12.50 9.48 -22.76
CA GLN A 269 11.21 10.00 -23.25
C GLN A 269 10.03 9.73 -22.32
N SER A 270 10.11 8.76 -21.40
CA SER A 270 8.97 8.42 -20.51
C SER A 270 8.80 9.34 -19.29
N ARG A 271 9.67 10.34 -19.08
CA ARG A 271 9.56 11.27 -17.93
C ARG A 271 8.33 12.18 -17.96
N TRP A 272 7.63 12.29 -19.09
CA TRP A 272 6.48 13.19 -19.23
C TRP A 272 5.13 12.60 -18.78
N TYR A 273 5.04 11.28 -18.50
CA TYR A 273 3.76 10.62 -18.19
C TYR A 273 3.73 9.77 -16.90
N SER A 274 4.72 9.86 -16.01
CA SER A 274 4.72 9.15 -14.71
C SER A 274 3.97 9.91 -13.59
N GLY A 275 2.89 10.62 -13.93
CA GLY A 275 2.21 11.55 -13.02
C GLY A 275 1.03 10.98 -12.21
N TYR A 276 0.55 9.77 -12.51
CA TYR A 276 -0.65 9.25 -11.87
C TYR A 276 -0.57 7.73 -11.62
N GLY A 277 -0.26 7.35 -10.38
CA GLY A 277 -0.75 6.11 -9.77
C GLY A 277 0.19 4.90 -9.69
N GLY A 278 1.44 4.98 -10.16
CA GLY A 278 2.43 3.94 -9.92
C GLY A 278 3.33 4.29 -8.74
N GLU A 279 3.55 3.37 -7.80
CA GLU A 279 4.67 3.48 -6.84
C GLU A 279 5.97 3.75 -7.61
N ASP A 280 6.79 4.66 -7.06
CA ASP A 280 8.04 5.07 -7.69
C ASP A 280 9.06 3.93 -7.65
N ASP A 281 9.09 3.12 -8.72
CA ASP A 281 10.09 2.06 -8.96
C ASP A 281 11.54 2.58 -8.90
N SER A 282 11.75 3.90 -8.86
CA SER A 282 13.07 4.54 -8.76
C SER A 282 13.56 4.74 -7.31
N VAL A 283 12.74 4.43 -6.29
CA VAL A 283 13.03 4.65 -4.86
C VAL A 283 14.38 4.08 -4.39
N THR A 284 15.30 4.94 -3.95
CA THR A 284 16.62 4.55 -3.42
C THR A 284 16.66 4.42 -1.90
N GLU A 285 15.68 5.01 -1.22
CA GLU A 285 15.52 4.92 0.23
C GLU A 285 14.04 4.94 0.63
N LEU A 286 13.66 4.09 1.58
CA LEU A 286 12.31 4.02 2.13
C LEU A 286 12.36 3.80 3.64
N HIS A 287 11.50 4.49 4.39
CA HIS A 287 11.31 4.26 5.82
C HIS A 287 9.90 3.77 6.10
N VAL A 288 9.79 2.64 6.78
CA VAL A 288 8.52 1.97 7.07
C VAL A 288 8.43 1.51 8.53
N PRO A 289 7.24 1.23 9.05
CA PRO A 289 7.09 0.57 10.34
C PRO A 289 7.67 -0.85 10.34
N GLY A 290 8.18 -1.27 11.49
CA GLY A 290 8.56 -2.66 11.75
C GLY A 290 8.10 -3.12 13.14
N ILE A 291 7.94 -4.42 13.30
CA ILE A 291 7.55 -5.06 14.57
C ILE A 291 8.59 -6.13 14.92
N LEU A 292 9.14 -6.09 16.13
CA LEU A 292 9.97 -7.17 16.66
C LEU A 292 9.09 -8.37 17.03
N CYS A 293 9.26 -9.47 16.30
CA CYS A 293 8.51 -10.72 16.45
C CYS A 293 9.49 -11.84 16.85
N GLY A 294 9.57 -12.16 18.14
CA GLY A 294 10.62 -13.02 18.67
C GLY A 294 11.94 -12.26 18.92
N ASP A 295 12.98 -12.97 19.37
CA ASP A 295 14.22 -12.33 19.83
C ASP A 295 15.06 -11.76 18.69
N LYS A 296 15.04 -12.34 17.48
CA LYS A 296 15.83 -11.84 16.35
C LYS A 296 15.03 -11.42 15.12
N ARG A 297 13.75 -11.77 15.01
CA ARG A 297 13.02 -11.52 13.76
C ARG A 297 12.22 -10.25 13.84
N ILE A 298 12.22 -9.49 12.76
CA ILE A 298 11.36 -8.32 12.58
C ILE A 298 10.43 -8.56 11.40
N LEU A 299 9.16 -8.19 11.56
CA LEU A 299 8.20 -8.06 10.48
C LEU A 299 8.27 -6.61 9.97
N VAL A 300 8.73 -6.43 8.74
CA VAL A 300 8.85 -5.11 8.10
C VAL A 300 7.60 -4.85 7.29
N LEU A 301 6.84 -3.80 7.61
CA LEU A 301 5.55 -3.49 6.98
C LEU A 301 5.75 -2.71 5.67
N ALA A 302 6.35 -3.36 4.67
CA ALA A 302 6.57 -2.81 3.33
C ALA A 302 6.05 -3.73 2.22
N GLY A 303 5.23 -3.16 1.34
CA GLY A 303 4.64 -3.81 0.17
C GLY A 303 5.54 -3.87 -1.06
N LEU A 304 6.83 -4.14 -0.90
CA LEU A 304 7.78 -4.07 -2.02
C LEU A 304 7.39 -5.02 -3.17
N LYS A 305 7.35 -4.49 -4.40
CA LYS A 305 7.21 -5.26 -5.64
C LYS A 305 8.52 -6.02 -5.94
N PRO A 306 8.47 -7.16 -6.65
CA PRO A 306 9.68 -7.94 -6.98
C PRO A 306 10.84 -7.11 -7.52
N LYS A 307 10.56 -6.20 -8.46
CA LYS A 307 11.56 -5.28 -9.04
C LYS A 307 12.23 -4.35 -8.02
N VAL A 308 11.48 -3.84 -7.05
CA VAL A 308 12.03 -2.97 -5.98
C VAL A 308 12.79 -3.83 -4.96
N THR A 309 12.24 -4.97 -4.57
CA THR A 309 12.89 -5.91 -3.63
C THR A 309 14.22 -6.42 -4.18
N ALA A 310 14.30 -6.71 -5.48
CA ALA A 310 15.52 -7.17 -6.15
C ALA A 310 16.72 -6.25 -5.90
N ARG A 311 16.47 -4.95 -5.74
CA ARG A 311 17.48 -3.91 -5.50
C ARG A 311 17.80 -3.66 -4.03
N LEU A 312 17.08 -4.28 -3.09
CA LEU A 312 17.27 -4.05 -1.66
C LEU A 312 18.67 -4.48 -1.24
N GLU A 313 19.45 -3.55 -0.67
CA GLU A 313 20.83 -3.81 -0.26
C GLU A 313 20.97 -3.88 1.26
N ARG A 314 20.25 -3.00 1.95
CA ARG A 314 20.42 -2.80 3.39
C ARG A 314 19.09 -2.60 4.08
N ILE A 315 18.96 -3.22 5.24
CA ILE A 315 17.84 -3.10 6.16
C ILE A 315 18.40 -2.69 7.50
N THR A 316 17.96 -1.54 8.03
CA THR A 316 18.37 -1.03 9.34
C THR A 316 17.14 -0.81 10.19
N ALA A 317 17.04 -1.50 11.31
CA ALA A 317 16.00 -1.31 12.32
C ALA A 317 16.42 -0.21 13.30
N HIS A 318 15.51 0.72 13.59
CA HIS A 318 15.69 1.82 14.53
C HIS A 318 14.58 1.78 15.58
N TRP A 319 14.98 1.65 16.85
CA TRP A 319 14.08 1.71 18.00
C TRP A 319 13.75 3.17 18.33
N LEU A 320 12.56 3.40 18.89
CA LEU A 320 12.14 4.72 19.35
C LEU A 320 13.07 5.33 20.41
N GLY A 321 13.80 4.49 21.16
CA GLY A 321 14.85 4.90 22.11
C GLY A 321 16.20 5.27 21.48
N GLY A 322 16.32 5.33 20.14
CA GLY A 322 17.52 5.74 19.41
C GLY A 322 18.56 4.65 19.14
N ARG A 323 18.30 3.40 19.56
CA ARG A 323 19.14 2.24 19.17
C ARG A 323 18.91 1.91 17.69
N GLU A 324 19.97 1.52 16.99
CA GLU A 324 19.88 0.97 15.63
C GLU A 324 20.56 -0.40 15.52
N MET A 325 20.12 -1.19 14.54
CA MET A 325 20.71 -2.50 14.24
C MET A 325 20.45 -2.91 12.80
N SER A 326 21.46 -3.47 12.14
CA SER A 326 21.31 -4.08 10.83
C SER A 326 20.48 -5.36 10.89
N ALA A 327 19.76 -5.64 9.80
CA ALA A 327 18.99 -6.86 9.62
C ALA A 327 19.25 -7.49 8.25
N ARG A 328 19.21 -8.82 8.19
CA ARG A 328 19.31 -9.60 6.97
C ARG A 328 17.92 -9.96 6.46
N PHE A 329 17.68 -9.80 5.16
CA PHE A 329 16.42 -10.23 4.55
C PHE A 329 16.20 -11.74 4.71
N VAL A 330 14.97 -12.16 5.04
CA VAL A 330 14.58 -13.57 5.18
C VAL A 330 13.58 -13.97 4.10
N GLY A 331 12.55 -13.17 3.83
CA GLY A 331 11.57 -13.49 2.79
C GLY A 331 10.35 -12.57 2.79
N SER A 332 9.84 -12.26 1.59
CA SER A 332 8.63 -11.46 1.41
C SER A 332 7.39 -12.31 1.64
N LEU A 333 6.43 -11.84 2.44
CA LEU A 333 5.18 -12.57 2.64
C LEU A 333 4.37 -12.62 1.33
N ARG A 334 3.82 -13.80 1.04
CA ARG A 334 3.06 -14.07 -0.19
C ARG A 334 1.73 -13.33 -0.24
N ASP A 335 1.01 -13.30 0.87
CA ASP A 335 -0.36 -12.78 0.93
C ASP A 335 -0.45 -11.38 1.55
N TYR A 336 0.63 -10.87 2.14
CA TYR A 336 0.66 -9.61 2.89
C TYR A 336 1.77 -8.68 2.38
N GLN A 337 1.54 -7.37 2.46
CA GLN A 337 2.52 -6.33 2.11
C GLN A 337 3.54 -6.12 3.24
N ALA A 338 4.28 -7.18 3.53
CA ALA A 338 5.36 -7.18 4.51
C ALA A 338 6.40 -8.25 4.16
N PHE A 339 7.56 -8.17 4.81
CA PHE A 339 8.60 -9.19 4.70
C PHE A 339 9.28 -9.43 6.05
N TRP A 340 9.87 -10.62 6.19
CA TRP A 340 10.67 -10.97 7.35
C TRP A 340 12.11 -10.54 7.16
N ALA A 341 12.71 -9.99 8.22
CA ALA A 341 14.14 -9.80 8.33
C ALA A 341 14.65 -10.29 9.69
N GLU A 342 15.94 -10.60 9.77
CA GLU A 342 16.59 -11.15 10.96
C GLU A 342 17.69 -10.21 11.42
N LEU A 343 17.59 -9.76 12.66
CA LEU A 343 18.57 -8.92 13.34
C LEU A 343 19.88 -9.68 13.58
N GLU A 344 21.00 -8.95 13.52
CA GLU A 344 22.32 -9.52 13.83
C GLU A 344 22.42 -10.06 15.26
N GLN A 345 21.74 -9.39 16.21
CA GLN A 345 21.76 -9.72 17.63
C GLN A 345 20.34 -9.86 18.19
N PRO A 346 20.14 -10.75 19.19
CA PRO A 346 18.83 -10.90 19.82
C PRO A 346 18.48 -9.66 20.65
N MET A 347 17.18 -9.38 20.72
CA MET A 347 16.55 -8.28 21.42
C MET A 347 15.51 -8.80 22.41
N PRO A 348 15.46 -8.22 23.62
CA PRO A 348 14.46 -8.58 24.60
C PRO A 348 13.08 -8.02 24.20
N ALA A 349 12.03 -8.56 24.82
CA ALA A 349 10.66 -8.04 24.78
C ALA A 349 10.06 -7.85 23.36
N PRO A 350 9.94 -8.93 22.57
CA PRO A 350 9.19 -8.87 21.32
C PRO A 350 7.71 -8.54 21.55
N ALA A 351 7.05 -8.03 20.52
CA ALA A 351 5.62 -7.95 20.49
C ALA A 351 5.02 -9.36 20.56
N VAL A 352 4.02 -9.54 21.42
CA VAL A 352 3.23 -10.76 21.48
C VAL A 352 1.94 -10.54 20.70
N LEU A 353 1.73 -11.31 19.63
CA LEU A 353 0.52 -11.20 18.82
C LEU A 353 -0.66 -11.90 19.52
N SER A 354 -1.81 -11.23 19.54
CA SER A 354 -3.05 -11.84 20.04
C SER A 354 -3.49 -12.97 19.11
N SER A 355 -4.00 -14.05 19.73
CA SER A 355 -4.63 -15.18 19.04
C SER A 355 -6.16 -15.17 19.15
N GLU A 356 -6.73 -14.15 19.79
CA GLU A 356 -8.18 -14.01 19.93
C GLU A 356 -8.85 -13.60 18.62
N ASP A 357 -10.12 -13.97 18.46
CA ASP A 357 -10.97 -13.43 17.40
C ASP A 357 -11.13 -11.92 17.61
N ILE A 358 -10.84 -11.12 16.57
CA ILE A 358 -10.91 -9.65 16.63
C ILE A 358 -12.27 -9.10 17.10
N ARG A 359 -13.35 -9.89 16.95
CA ARG A 359 -14.70 -9.56 17.41
C ARG A 359 -14.87 -9.68 18.93
N SER A 360 -13.99 -10.39 19.64
CA SER A 360 -13.98 -10.46 21.12
C SER A 360 -13.67 -9.09 21.75
N HIS A 361 -12.93 -8.26 21.01
CA HIS A 361 -12.50 -6.93 21.43
C HIS A 361 -13.48 -5.80 21.02
N ARG A 362 -14.66 -6.14 20.51
CA ARG A 362 -15.67 -5.16 20.06
C ARG A 362 -16.00 -4.16 21.16
N ARG A 363 -15.95 -2.87 20.81
CA ARG A 363 -16.24 -1.70 21.68
C ARG A 363 -15.43 -1.61 22.98
N ARG A 364 -14.48 -2.52 23.23
CA ARG A 364 -13.56 -2.43 24.36
C ARG A 364 -12.63 -1.23 24.19
N LEU A 365 -12.23 -0.64 25.31
CA LEU A 365 -11.19 0.38 25.34
C LEU A 365 -9.82 -0.28 25.08
N LEU A 366 -9.31 -0.16 23.86
CA LEU A 366 -8.01 -0.72 23.47
C LEU A 366 -6.93 0.36 23.51
N PRO A 367 -5.82 0.14 24.23
CA PRO A 367 -4.65 0.99 24.10
C PRO A 367 -4.16 1.02 22.65
N ALA A 368 -3.77 2.19 22.16
CA ALA A 368 -3.41 2.40 20.77
C ALA A 368 -2.14 3.24 20.64
N VAL A 369 -1.27 2.85 19.71
CA VAL A 369 -0.06 3.57 19.32
C VAL A 369 -0.21 4.03 17.89
N ASP A 370 -0.16 5.33 17.65
CA ASP A 370 -0.09 5.92 16.32
C ASP A 370 1.37 6.25 15.99
N LEU A 371 1.99 5.43 15.12
CA LEU A 371 3.41 5.48 14.78
C LEU A 371 3.65 6.27 13.49
N LYS A 372 3.99 7.55 13.62
CA LYS A 372 4.24 8.44 12.48
C LYS A 372 5.69 8.35 12.03
N ILE A 373 5.90 8.00 10.76
CA ILE A 373 7.22 7.98 10.12
C ILE A 373 7.22 9.00 8.98
N LYS A 374 8.19 9.92 9.00
CA LYS A 374 8.40 10.94 7.97
C LYS A 374 9.90 11.09 7.72
N GLY A 375 10.38 10.40 6.69
CA GLY A 375 11.83 10.27 6.46
C GLY A 375 12.49 9.60 7.67
N GLU A 376 13.51 10.25 8.21
CA GLU A 376 14.22 9.73 9.38
C GLU A 376 13.49 9.91 10.71
N ASN A 377 12.50 10.80 10.75
CA ASN A 377 11.76 11.09 11.96
C ASN A 377 10.72 10.01 12.21
N CYS A 378 10.73 9.43 13.41
CA CYS A 378 9.72 8.52 13.90
C CYS A 378 9.18 9.04 15.23
N GLU A 379 7.87 9.25 15.30
CA GLU A 379 7.19 9.73 16.50
C GLU A 379 6.02 8.80 16.82
N ALA A 380 5.91 8.38 18.08
CA ALA A 380 4.82 7.57 18.58
C ALA A 380 3.88 8.41 19.44
N TYR A 381 2.59 8.32 19.15
CA TYR A 381 1.51 8.98 19.89
C TYR A 381 0.63 7.92 20.57
N TYR A 382 0.25 8.18 21.82
CA TYR A 382 -0.39 7.18 22.68
C TYR A 382 -1.82 7.60 23.02
N ALA A 383 -2.77 6.74 22.68
CA ALA A 383 -4.19 6.99 22.94
C ALA A 383 -4.93 5.66 23.14
N HIS A 384 -6.21 5.66 22.82
CA HIS A 384 -7.04 4.48 22.78
C HIS A 384 -7.87 4.46 21.49
N GLY A 385 -8.35 3.27 21.13
CA GLY A 385 -9.31 3.08 20.06
C GLY A 385 -10.44 2.14 20.49
N ARG A 386 -11.55 2.22 19.78
CA ARG A 386 -12.68 1.28 19.91
C ARG A 386 -13.10 0.78 18.54
N MET A 387 -13.22 -0.54 18.43
CA MET A 387 -13.73 -1.18 17.21
C MET A 387 -15.25 -1.25 17.28
N GLY A 388 -15.93 -0.42 16.50
CA GLY A 388 -17.39 -0.33 16.48
C GLY A 388 -18.04 -1.23 15.42
N SER A 389 -17.35 -1.42 14.29
CA SER A 389 -17.83 -2.18 13.14
C SER A 389 -16.70 -3.00 12.49
N TYR A 390 -17.08 -3.88 11.57
CA TYR A 390 -16.18 -4.85 10.96
C TYR A 390 -16.62 -5.12 9.52
N ASN A 391 -15.64 -5.35 8.63
CA ASN A 391 -15.86 -5.76 7.25
C ASN A 391 -15.39 -7.19 7.05
N VAL A 392 -16.14 -7.95 6.25
CA VAL A 392 -15.69 -9.28 5.79
C VAL A 392 -14.89 -9.09 4.52
N GLY A 393 -13.62 -9.50 4.54
CA GLY A 393 -12.69 -9.37 3.44
C GLY A 393 -12.21 -10.71 2.90
N TRP A 394 -10.96 -10.73 2.44
CA TRP A 394 -10.34 -11.89 1.80
C TRP A 394 -10.37 -13.16 2.66
N LYS A 395 -10.65 -14.32 2.05
CA LYS A 395 -10.82 -15.63 2.73
C LYS A 395 -11.84 -15.61 3.88
N GLY A 396 -12.78 -14.67 3.88
CA GLY A 396 -13.75 -14.50 4.98
C GLY A 396 -13.13 -13.92 6.26
N GLN A 397 -11.91 -13.39 6.19
CA GLN A 397 -11.28 -12.69 7.31
C GLN A 397 -12.07 -11.44 7.69
N ILE A 398 -12.07 -11.12 8.98
CA ILE A 398 -12.81 -10.02 9.58
C ILE A 398 -11.84 -8.88 9.85
N TYR A 399 -12.07 -7.73 9.24
CA TYR A 399 -11.23 -6.54 9.37
C TYR A 399 -11.96 -5.51 10.25
N PRO A 400 -11.36 -5.06 11.35
CA PRO A 400 -11.97 -4.05 12.20
C PRO A 400 -12.02 -2.70 11.51
N GLN A 401 -13.07 -1.94 11.83
CA GLN A 401 -13.25 -0.56 11.39
C GLN A 401 -13.29 0.33 12.63
N LEU A 402 -12.48 1.39 12.60
CA LEU A 402 -12.50 2.44 13.61
C LEU A 402 -13.08 3.69 12.97
N SER A 403 -13.65 4.57 13.79
CA SER A 403 -14.22 5.85 13.34
C SER A 403 -13.19 6.78 12.68
N PHE A 404 -11.90 6.44 12.81
CA PHE A 404 -10.76 7.02 12.12
C PHE A 404 -9.78 5.87 11.85
N VAL A 405 -9.38 5.67 10.60
CA VAL A 405 -8.35 4.69 10.24
C VAL A 405 -7.17 5.48 9.73
N ASP A 406 -6.16 5.63 10.58
CA ASP A 406 -4.86 6.12 10.15
C ASP A 406 -3.98 4.91 9.82
N LEU A 407 -3.20 4.99 8.75
CA LEU A 407 -2.36 3.89 8.25
C LEU A 407 -1.16 3.57 9.16
N SER A 408 -1.12 4.18 10.35
CA SER A 408 -0.06 4.12 11.34
C SER A 408 -0.50 3.58 12.71
N LEU A 409 -1.74 3.08 12.83
CA LEU A 409 -2.32 2.70 14.12
C LEU A 409 -2.06 1.23 14.51
N PHE A 410 -1.50 1.01 15.70
CA PHE A 410 -1.30 -0.30 16.33
C PHE A 410 -2.20 -0.41 17.57
N LEU A 411 -3.02 -1.46 17.62
CA LEU A 411 -3.96 -1.71 18.71
C LEU A 411 -3.47 -2.83 19.61
N PHE A 412 -3.52 -2.60 20.92
CA PHE A 412 -3.17 -3.57 21.95
C PHE A 412 -4.37 -3.90 22.82
N ASP A 413 -4.34 -5.04 23.50
CA ASP A 413 -5.33 -5.37 24.54
C ASP A 413 -4.88 -4.88 25.94
N GLU A 414 -5.61 -5.26 26.99
CA GLU A 414 -5.26 -4.88 28.37
C GLU A 414 -3.98 -5.53 28.88
N ALA A 415 -3.60 -6.68 28.33
CA ALA A 415 -2.41 -7.43 28.72
C ALA A 415 -1.17 -7.02 27.89
N GLY A 416 -1.33 -6.11 26.93
CA GLY A 416 -0.25 -5.61 26.08
C GLY A 416 0.02 -6.49 24.85
N LEU A 417 -0.89 -7.40 24.49
CA LEU A 417 -0.76 -8.16 23.24
C LEU A 417 -1.21 -7.29 22.07
N LEU A 418 -0.49 -7.38 20.94
CA LEU A 418 -0.85 -6.69 19.71
C LEU A 418 -2.05 -7.37 19.05
N VAL A 419 -3.16 -6.65 18.94
CA VAL A 419 -4.47 -7.14 18.47
C VAL A 419 -4.66 -6.89 16.98
N ALA A 420 -4.29 -5.70 16.50
CA ALA A 420 -4.39 -5.33 15.09
C ALA A 420 -3.38 -4.22 14.74
N PHE A 421 -2.95 -4.17 13.49
CA PHE A 421 -1.91 -3.23 13.03
C PHE A 421 -2.04 -2.96 11.52
N PRO A 422 -1.38 -1.91 10.97
CA PRO A 422 -1.62 -1.46 9.60
C PRO A 422 -0.83 -2.35 8.64
N LEU A 423 -1.41 -3.47 8.25
CA LEU A 423 -0.82 -4.41 7.32
C LEU A 423 -1.78 -4.63 6.16
N ALA A 424 -1.37 -4.16 4.98
CA ALA A 424 -2.13 -4.34 3.76
C ALA A 424 -1.97 -5.75 3.19
N ARG A 425 -2.93 -6.15 2.37
CA ARG A 425 -2.89 -7.41 1.62
C ARG A 425 -2.06 -7.21 0.35
N ARG A 426 -1.27 -8.23 -0.01
CA ARG A 426 -0.61 -8.26 -1.33
C ARG A 426 -1.63 -8.64 -2.39
N GLU A 427 -1.90 -7.73 -3.32
CA GLU A 427 -2.69 -8.03 -4.50
C GLU A 427 -1.85 -8.84 -5.49
N LYS A 428 -2.48 -9.83 -6.10
CA LYS A 428 -1.85 -10.60 -7.17
C LYS A 428 -2.11 -9.87 -8.49
N VAL A 429 -1.10 -9.84 -9.36
CA VAL A 429 -0.98 -9.07 -10.62
C VAL A 429 -2.25 -9.01 -11.51
N SER A 430 -3.17 -9.97 -11.41
CA SER A 430 -4.43 -10.01 -12.19
C SER A 430 -5.59 -9.16 -11.63
N VAL A 431 -5.41 -8.41 -10.54
CA VAL A 431 -6.52 -7.77 -9.80
C VAL A 431 -6.39 -6.25 -9.67
N GLU A 432 -5.45 -5.59 -10.37
CA GLU A 432 -5.40 -4.12 -10.39
C GLU A 432 -6.66 -3.54 -11.08
N GLU A 433 -7.72 -3.33 -10.30
CA GLU A 433 -8.83 -2.46 -10.67
C GLU A 433 -8.35 -1.02 -10.54
N ARG A 434 -8.12 -0.35 -11.68
CA ARG A 434 -7.68 1.06 -11.83
C ARG A 434 -8.37 2.09 -10.92
N TRP A 435 -9.52 1.75 -10.32
CA TRP A 435 -10.36 2.63 -9.51
C TRP A 435 -10.55 2.20 -8.04
N ARG A 436 -9.97 1.07 -7.61
CA ARG A 436 -9.92 0.69 -6.20
C ARG A 436 -8.50 0.91 -5.68
N SER A 437 -8.31 2.01 -4.95
CA SER A 437 -7.13 2.17 -4.09
C SER A 437 -7.06 0.99 -3.14
N GLN A 438 -5.87 0.43 -2.94
CA GLN A 438 -5.62 -0.58 -1.93
C GLN A 438 -6.06 -0.02 -0.58
N ASP A 439 -7.15 -0.56 -0.02
CA ASP A 439 -7.61 -0.21 1.32
C ASP A 439 -6.56 -0.76 2.31
N VAL A 440 -5.57 0.06 2.67
CA VAL A 440 -4.69 -0.23 3.80
C VAL A 440 -5.56 -0.13 5.06
N GLY A 441 -6.12 -1.27 5.46
CA GLY A 441 -6.90 -1.42 6.68
C GLY A 441 -6.07 -2.00 7.82
N LEU A 442 -6.64 -1.99 9.03
CA LEU A 442 -6.08 -2.76 10.13
C LEU A 442 -6.30 -4.25 9.90
N THR A 443 -5.21 -5.01 9.91
CA THR A 443 -5.27 -6.48 9.87
C THR A 443 -5.17 -7.02 11.29
N ALA A 444 -6.05 -7.95 11.65
CA ALA A 444 -6.01 -8.61 12.94
C ALA A 444 -4.76 -9.50 13.07
N ALA A 445 -4.07 -9.39 14.19
CA ALA A 445 -2.79 -10.07 14.43
C ALA A 445 -2.90 -11.60 14.37
N VAL A 446 -4.07 -12.15 14.74
CA VAL A 446 -4.35 -13.60 14.68
C VAL A 446 -4.15 -14.19 13.29
N TYR A 447 -4.35 -13.40 12.22
CA TYR A 447 -4.16 -13.88 10.83
C TYR A 447 -2.69 -14.09 10.45
N LEU A 448 -1.75 -13.57 11.25
CA LEU A 448 -0.31 -13.75 11.04
C LEU A 448 0.24 -14.89 11.89
N GLY A 449 -0.57 -15.59 12.67
CA GLY A 449 -0.13 -16.67 13.56
C GLY A 449 0.65 -17.77 12.84
N ASP A 450 0.18 -18.22 11.67
CA ASP A 450 0.89 -19.20 10.85
C ASP A 450 2.17 -18.64 10.24
N CYS A 451 2.13 -17.39 9.77
CA CYS A 451 3.29 -16.69 9.25
C CYS A 451 4.37 -16.46 10.31
N VAL A 452 4.02 -16.37 11.60
CA VAL A 452 5.00 -16.23 12.70
C VAL A 452 5.57 -17.60 13.10
N ARG A 453 4.75 -18.66 13.07
CA ARG A 453 5.19 -20.04 13.40
C ARG A 453 6.09 -20.64 12.32
N ASP A 454 5.75 -20.47 11.06
CA ASP A 454 6.55 -20.91 9.91
C ASP A 454 6.73 -19.77 8.88
N PRO A 455 7.65 -18.83 9.16
CA PRO A 455 7.86 -17.66 8.31
C PRO A 455 8.22 -17.99 6.87
N VAL A 456 9.12 -18.95 6.65
CA VAL A 456 9.67 -19.23 5.31
C VAL A 456 8.63 -19.90 4.41
N ALA A 457 7.79 -20.80 4.94
CA ALA A 457 6.76 -21.47 4.14
C ALA A 457 5.70 -20.50 3.57
N HIS A 458 5.51 -19.35 4.22
CA HIS A 458 4.54 -18.33 3.82
C HIS A 458 5.16 -17.21 2.98
N CYS A 459 6.45 -17.31 2.66
CA CYS A 459 7.12 -16.38 1.78
C CYS A 459 6.84 -16.68 0.30
N ASP A 460 6.97 -15.63 -0.52
CA ASP A 460 7.03 -15.72 -1.97
C ASP A 460 8.49 -15.85 -2.41
N PRO A 461 8.91 -17.01 -2.96
CA PRO A 461 10.29 -17.22 -3.38
C PRO A 461 10.71 -16.34 -4.57
N SER A 462 9.76 -15.76 -5.32
CA SER A 462 10.10 -14.86 -6.45
C SER A 462 10.31 -13.40 -6.04
N ASN A 463 9.99 -13.02 -4.80
CA ASN A 463 10.09 -11.64 -4.33
C ASN A 463 11.21 -11.50 -3.28
N VAL A 464 12.44 -11.51 -3.76
CA VAL A 464 13.67 -11.52 -2.94
C VAL A 464 14.70 -10.52 -3.48
N PRO A 465 15.65 -10.05 -2.65
CA PRO A 465 16.81 -9.31 -3.12
C PRO A 465 17.65 -10.16 -4.06
N LEU A 466 18.16 -9.52 -5.12
CA LEU A 466 18.95 -10.14 -6.17
C LEU A 466 20.27 -9.38 -6.32
N SER A 467 21.31 -10.05 -6.84
CA SER A 467 22.48 -9.35 -7.37
C SER A 467 22.11 -8.54 -8.62
N GLU A 468 22.97 -7.59 -9.03
CA GLU A 468 22.77 -6.85 -10.29
C GLU A 468 22.69 -7.79 -11.49
N GLU A 469 23.48 -8.88 -11.53
CA GLU A 469 23.42 -9.86 -12.62
C GLU A 469 22.09 -10.63 -12.62
N GLU A 470 21.58 -11.01 -11.45
CA GLU A 470 20.30 -11.70 -11.30
C GLU A 470 19.09 -10.81 -11.59
N GLU A 471 19.13 -9.55 -11.19
CA GLU A 471 18.12 -8.53 -11.53
C GLU A 471 18.01 -8.35 -13.06
N ASN A 472 19.12 -8.55 -13.78
CA ASN A 472 19.17 -8.42 -15.23
C ASN A 472 18.64 -9.65 -15.97
N ARG A 473 18.20 -10.69 -15.26
CA ARG A 473 17.65 -11.90 -15.87
C ARG A 473 16.19 -11.64 -16.25
N LEU A 474 15.89 -11.79 -17.53
CA LEU A 474 14.52 -11.72 -18.03
C LEU A 474 13.99 -13.14 -18.27
N ALA A 475 12.70 -13.32 -18.02
CA ALA A 475 11.99 -14.51 -18.44
C ALA A 475 11.99 -14.68 -19.96
N TRP A 476 11.92 -15.93 -20.41
CA TRP A 476 12.02 -16.25 -21.82
C TRP A 476 11.04 -17.33 -22.24
N LEU A 477 10.17 -16.95 -23.18
CA LEU A 477 9.36 -17.90 -23.93
C LEU A 477 10.03 -18.25 -25.27
N GLY A 478 10.80 -17.31 -25.84
CA GLY A 478 11.46 -17.41 -27.14
C GLY A 478 10.54 -17.16 -28.33
N VAL A 479 9.76 -16.09 -28.23
CA VAL A 479 8.93 -15.56 -29.32
C VAL A 479 9.18 -14.07 -29.48
N GLU A 480 9.11 -13.58 -30.72
CA GLU A 480 8.86 -12.16 -30.97
C GLU A 480 7.36 -11.96 -31.12
N LEU A 481 6.85 -10.91 -30.50
CA LEU A 481 5.44 -10.62 -30.42
C LEU A 481 5.16 -9.24 -31.00
N GLN A 482 4.09 -9.12 -31.76
CA GLN A 482 3.52 -7.85 -32.18
C GLN A 482 2.25 -7.58 -31.35
N PRO A 483 2.07 -6.34 -30.82
CA PRO A 483 0.84 -5.97 -30.12
C PRO A 483 -0.39 -6.20 -31.00
N MET A 484 -1.50 -6.58 -30.37
CA MET A 484 -2.78 -6.65 -31.06
C MET A 484 -3.25 -5.23 -31.41
N GLU A 485 -3.96 -5.11 -32.53
CA GLU A 485 -4.62 -3.88 -32.95
C GLU A 485 -6.09 -4.20 -33.27
N GLU A 486 -6.96 -3.19 -33.16
CA GLU A 486 -8.41 -3.33 -33.43
C GLU A 486 -8.69 -3.99 -34.80
N GLN A 487 -7.98 -3.55 -35.84
CA GLN A 487 -8.16 -4.09 -37.19
C GLN A 487 -7.73 -5.55 -37.29
N LEU A 488 -6.60 -5.92 -36.68
CA LEU A 488 -6.09 -7.29 -36.66
C LEU A 488 -7.02 -8.20 -35.86
N ALA A 489 -7.47 -7.76 -34.68
CA ALA A 489 -8.39 -8.51 -33.84
C ALA A 489 -9.72 -8.81 -34.57
N ARG A 490 -10.24 -7.83 -35.32
CA ARG A 490 -11.45 -8.00 -36.13
C ARG A 490 -11.22 -8.88 -37.35
N ALA A 491 -10.10 -8.73 -38.06
CA ALA A 491 -9.74 -9.58 -39.19
C ALA A 491 -9.62 -11.06 -38.79
N GLN A 492 -9.05 -11.33 -37.61
CA GLN A 492 -8.92 -12.66 -37.03
C GLN A 492 -10.17 -13.15 -36.29
N LYS A 493 -11.23 -12.32 -36.22
CA LYS A 493 -12.51 -12.59 -35.54
C LYS A 493 -12.39 -12.87 -34.03
N ILE A 494 -11.39 -12.28 -33.38
CA ILE A 494 -11.10 -12.43 -31.96
C ILE A 494 -11.31 -11.16 -31.13
N ALA A 495 -11.91 -10.10 -31.69
CA ALA A 495 -12.18 -8.85 -30.97
C ALA A 495 -12.89 -9.06 -29.61
N HIS A 496 -13.78 -10.05 -29.51
CA HIS A 496 -14.46 -10.40 -28.26
C HIS A 496 -13.56 -11.11 -27.22
N LEU A 497 -12.41 -11.64 -27.65
CA LEU A 497 -11.41 -12.29 -26.80
C LEU A 497 -10.28 -11.33 -26.39
N THR A 498 -10.11 -10.21 -27.09
CA THR A 498 -8.98 -9.27 -26.95
C THR A 498 -9.40 -7.88 -26.50
N ASN A 499 -10.63 -7.71 -26.03
CA ASN A 499 -11.23 -6.41 -25.74
C ASN A 499 -11.06 -5.40 -26.91
N ASP A 500 -11.48 -5.82 -28.11
CA ASP A 500 -11.34 -5.08 -29.37
C ASP A 500 -9.90 -4.69 -29.73
N GLY A 501 -8.92 -5.48 -29.28
CA GLY A 501 -7.51 -5.32 -29.60
C GLY A 501 -6.65 -4.71 -28.50
N GLU A 502 -7.22 -4.38 -27.35
CA GLU A 502 -6.46 -3.90 -26.18
C GLU A 502 -5.60 -5.00 -25.52
N SER A 503 -5.90 -6.28 -25.76
CA SER A 503 -5.10 -7.41 -25.27
C SER A 503 -4.80 -8.46 -26.35
N GLY A 504 -3.87 -9.34 -26.06
CA GLY A 504 -3.32 -10.33 -26.97
C GLY A 504 -2.11 -9.85 -27.76
N ALA A 505 -1.38 -10.81 -28.32
CA ALA A 505 -0.19 -10.53 -29.11
C ALA A 505 0.01 -11.58 -30.21
N LEU A 506 0.33 -11.13 -31.42
CA LEU A 506 0.62 -11.99 -32.57
C LEU A 506 2.07 -12.48 -32.50
N VAL A 507 2.29 -13.79 -32.63
CA VAL A 507 3.62 -14.39 -32.75
C VAL A 507 4.15 -14.16 -34.15
N THR A 508 5.19 -13.32 -34.27
CA THR A 508 5.84 -12.98 -35.55
C THR A 508 7.09 -13.80 -35.80
N TYR A 509 7.71 -14.31 -34.75
CA TYR A 509 8.90 -15.16 -34.84
C TYR A 509 9.00 -16.11 -33.64
N VAL A 510 9.59 -17.29 -33.85
CA VAL A 510 9.87 -18.27 -32.81
C VAL A 510 11.36 -18.61 -32.87
N TYR A 511 12.07 -18.41 -31.76
CA TYR A 511 13.51 -18.71 -31.71
C TYR A 511 13.74 -20.23 -31.71
N PRO A 512 14.74 -20.73 -32.47
CA PRO A 512 15.18 -22.11 -32.36
C PRO A 512 15.59 -22.46 -30.92
N ASP A 513 15.40 -23.73 -30.53
CA ASP A 513 15.77 -24.26 -29.21
C ASP A 513 15.13 -23.54 -28.02
N SER A 514 14.06 -22.77 -28.26
CA SER A 514 13.31 -22.09 -27.22
C SER A 514 12.22 -22.98 -26.59
N PRO A 515 11.68 -22.59 -25.41
CA PRO A 515 10.49 -23.20 -24.85
C PRO A 515 9.30 -23.20 -25.83
N ALA A 516 9.07 -22.07 -26.52
CA ALA A 516 8.01 -21.93 -27.52
C ALA A 516 8.17 -22.91 -28.69
N ALA A 517 9.38 -23.03 -29.24
CA ALA A 517 9.67 -23.98 -30.31
C ALA A 517 9.43 -25.42 -29.86
N SER A 518 9.93 -25.77 -28.67
CA SER A 518 9.76 -27.11 -28.08
C SER A 518 8.29 -27.45 -27.82
N ALA A 519 7.47 -26.45 -27.47
CA ALA A 519 6.03 -26.60 -27.28
C ALA A 519 5.22 -26.55 -28.60
N GLY A 520 5.86 -26.33 -29.75
CA GLY A 520 5.21 -26.24 -31.06
C GLY A 520 4.35 -24.98 -31.24
N VAL A 521 4.76 -23.86 -30.63
CA VAL A 521 4.26 -22.51 -30.99
C VAL A 521 4.73 -22.18 -32.40
N ALA A 522 3.88 -21.55 -33.19
CA ALA A 522 4.13 -21.24 -34.59
C ALA A 522 3.92 -19.75 -34.88
N VAL A 523 4.60 -19.26 -35.92
CA VAL A 523 4.33 -17.93 -36.47
C VAL A 523 2.87 -17.86 -36.94
N GLY A 524 2.18 -16.80 -36.55
CA GLY A 524 0.74 -16.62 -36.80
C GLY A 524 -0.15 -16.96 -35.62
N ASP A 525 0.37 -17.66 -34.59
CA ASP A 525 -0.37 -17.86 -33.34
C ASP A 525 -0.65 -16.51 -32.66
N ILE A 526 -1.81 -16.39 -32.01
CA ILE A 526 -2.12 -15.19 -31.21
C ILE A 526 -2.17 -15.60 -29.75
N LEU A 527 -1.19 -15.15 -28.97
CA LEU A 527 -1.14 -15.36 -27.53
C LEU A 527 -2.16 -14.45 -26.83
N LEU A 528 -3.11 -15.04 -26.12
CA LEU A 528 -4.21 -14.32 -25.47
C LEU A 528 -3.99 -14.14 -23.96
N ARG A 529 -3.74 -15.24 -23.24
CA ARG A 529 -3.76 -15.28 -21.77
C ARG A 529 -2.74 -16.26 -21.19
N LEU A 530 -2.34 -16.00 -19.94
CA LEU A 530 -1.57 -16.93 -19.11
C LEU A 530 -2.43 -17.44 -17.95
N HIS A 531 -2.59 -18.76 -17.87
CA HIS A 531 -3.24 -19.44 -16.76
C HIS A 531 -2.16 -19.90 -15.78
N VAL A 532 -2.21 -19.38 -14.55
CA VAL A 532 -1.24 -19.70 -13.50
C VAL A 532 -2.00 -20.41 -12.37
N PRO A 533 -1.56 -21.58 -11.88
CA PRO A 533 -2.32 -22.39 -10.93
C PRO A 533 -2.82 -21.66 -9.67
N ASP A 534 -2.04 -20.71 -9.14
CA ASP A 534 -2.36 -19.96 -7.93
C ASP A 534 -3.04 -18.61 -8.17
N GLN A 535 -3.46 -18.34 -9.41
CA GLN A 535 -4.17 -17.11 -9.79
C GLN A 535 -5.66 -17.39 -10.04
N PRO A 536 -6.57 -16.57 -9.48
CA PRO A 536 -8.01 -16.78 -9.65
C PRO A 536 -8.51 -16.42 -11.04
N LYS A 537 -7.78 -15.56 -11.77
CA LYS A 537 -8.09 -15.16 -13.14
C LYS A 537 -6.84 -15.33 -14.01
N PRO A 538 -6.99 -15.72 -15.28
CA PRO A 538 -5.89 -15.71 -16.22
C PRO A 538 -5.37 -14.27 -16.41
N LEU A 539 -4.05 -14.14 -16.60
CA LEU A 539 -3.42 -12.86 -16.93
C LEU A 539 -3.62 -12.60 -18.41
N GLU A 540 -4.20 -11.46 -18.78
CA GLU A 540 -4.26 -11.06 -20.18
C GLU A 540 -2.89 -10.61 -20.65
N VAL A 541 -2.49 -11.05 -21.85
CA VAL A 541 -1.23 -10.62 -22.44
C VAL A 541 -1.42 -9.23 -23.00
N GLN A 542 -0.61 -8.28 -22.53
CA GLN A 542 -0.58 -6.90 -23.02
C GLN A 542 0.86 -6.56 -23.35
N LEU A 543 1.05 -5.83 -24.45
CA LEU A 543 2.33 -5.29 -24.87
C LEU A 543 2.25 -3.77 -24.86
N ASP A 544 3.40 -3.12 -24.67
CA ASP A 544 3.47 -1.66 -24.65
C ASP A 544 3.19 -1.12 -26.07
N ASP A 545 2.29 -0.13 -26.18
CA ASP A 545 2.00 0.54 -27.45
C ASP A 545 3.22 1.36 -27.89
N GLN A 546 3.78 1.02 -29.04
CA GLN A 546 5.02 1.62 -29.57
C GLN A 546 4.73 2.81 -30.51
N SER A 547 3.56 3.45 -30.38
CA SER A 547 2.99 4.42 -31.32
C SER A 547 3.74 5.76 -31.51
N GLY A 548 4.95 5.94 -30.96
CA GLY A 548 5.71 7.20 -31.00
C GLY A 548 6.98 7.23 -31.86
N PHE A 549 7.68 6.10 -32.02
CA PHE A 549 8.92 6.01 -32.78
C PHE A 549 9.03 4.59 -33.36
N SER A 550 8.91 4.46 -34.68
CA SER A 550 9.20 3.16 -35.31
C SER A 550 10.70 2.97 -35.34
N PHE A 551 11.21 1.81 -34.91
CA PHE A 551 12.64 1.48 -35.05
C PHE A 551 13.13 1.55 -36.50
N ASP A 552 12.22 1.44 -37.46
CA ASP A 552 12.50 1.63 -38.89
C ASP A 552 12.93 3.08 -39.23
N ASP A 553 12.56 4.05 -38.39
CA ASP A 553 12.91 5.47 -38.53
C ASP A 553 14.31 5.81 -38.01
N PHE A 554 15.07 4.83 -37.49
CA PHE A 554 16.43 5.07 -37.02
C PHE A 554 17.33 5.60 -38.16
N PRO A 555 18.04 6.73 -37.98
CA PRO A 555 18.67 7.50 -39.06
C PRO A 555 20.01 6.90 -39.55
N TRP A 556 20.01 5.63 -39.96
CA TRP A 556 21.19 4.85 -40.32
C TRP A 556 22.12 5.54 -41.34
N GLU A 557 21.55 6.21 -42.34
CA GLU A 557 22.31 6.88 -43.41
C GLU A 557 22.88 8.23 -42.96
N GLN A 558 22.25 8.88 -41.96
CA GLN A 558 22.63 10.22 -41.47
C GLN A 558 23.49 10.16 -40.21
N LEU A 559 23.82 8.98 -39.68
CA LEU A 559 24.63 8.83 -38.45
C LEU A 559 25.95 9.61 -38.49
N ASN A 560 26.55 9.81 -39.67
CA ASN A 560 27.80 10.57 -39.80
C ASN A 560 27.60 12.09 -39.76
N GLU A 561 26.35 12.56 -39.94
CA GLU A 561 25.98 13.97 -39.90
C GLU A 561 25.60 14.40 -38.47
N ILE A 562 25.39 13.43 -37.57
CA ILE A 562 25.05 13.68 -36.16
C ILE A 562 26.32 14.14 -35.42
N PRO A 563 26.31 15.33 -34.78
CA PRO A 563 27.46 15.78 -34.00
C PRO A 563 27.79 14.81 -32.86
N ALA A 564 29.08 14.68 -32.56
CA ALA A 564 29.58 13.66 -31.62
C ALA A 564 28.93 13.74 -30.23
N GLU A 565 28.60 14.94 -29.75
CA GLU A 565 27.90 15.16 -28.48
C GLU A 565 26.51 14.47 -28.39
N TYR A 566 25.80 14.31 -29.52
CA TYR A 566 24.48 13.69 -29.58
C TYR A 566 24.50 12.18 -29.82
N LEU A 567 25.63 11.62 -30.26
CA LEU A 567 25.74 10.17 -30.52
C LEU A 567 25.41 9.33 -29.28
N SER A 568 25.73 9.85 -28.09
CA SER A 568 25.44 9.18 -26.81
C SER A 568 23.96 9.13 -26.44
N GLN A 569 23.10 9.91 -27.11
CA GLN A 569 21.66 10.00 -26.84
C GLN A 569 20.82 9.21 -27.86
N LEU A 570 21.46 8.53 -28.81
CA LEU A 570 20.75 7.79 -29.85
C LEU A 570 19.99 6.59 -29.26
N PRO A 571 18.68 6.44 -29.57
CA PRO A 571 17.93 5.28 -29.11
C PRO A 571 18.47 3.99 -29.76
N LYS A 572 18.14 2.84 -29.19
CA LYS A 572 18.47 1.54 -29.79
C LYS A 572 17.67 1.39 -31.10
N PRO A 573 18.27 0.88 -32.19
CA PRO A 573 17.55 0.70 -33.46
C PRO A 573 16.72 -0.59 -33.52
N TRP A 574 16.57 -1.32 -32.41
CA TRP A 574 15.75 -2.53 -32.31
C TRP A 574 14.89 -2.48 -31.03
N PRO A 575 13.76 -3.22 -31.00
CA PRO A 575 12.88 -3.26 -29.84
C PRO A 575 13.56 -3.78 -28.57
N SER A 576 13.14 -3.24 -27.44
CA SER A 576 13.49 -3.80 -26.13
C SER A 576 12.89 -5.19 -25.98
N VAL A 577 13.69 -6.14 -25.51
CA VAL A 577 13.20 -7.46 -25.09
C VAL A 577 12.47 -7.39 -23.74
N ASP A 578 12.75 -6.36 -22.95
CA ASP A 578 12.04 -6.05 -21.71
C ASP A 578 10.74 -5.31 -22.06
N ASN A 579 9.67 -6.08 -22.26
CA ASN A 579 8.31 -5.59 -22.49
C ASN A 579 7.37 -6.10 -21.40
N ARG A 580 6.17 -5.52 -21.32
CA ARG A 580 5.17 -5.89 -20.31
C ARG A 580 4.87 -7.39 -20.18
N PHE A 581 4.88 -8.14 -21.28
CA PHE A 581 4.70 -9.59 -21.25
C PHE A 581 5.88 -10.31 -20.59
N ILE A 582 7.10 -9.98 -20.98
CA ILE A 582 8.34 -10.56 -20.42
C ILE A 582 8.49 -10.17 -18.94
N ARG A 583 8.12 -8.95 -18.56
CA ARG A 583 8.05 -8.52 -17.15
C ARG A 583 7.05 -9.34 -16.36
N ALA A 584 5.83 -9.51 -16.89
CA ALA A 584 4.81 -10.33 -16.24
C ALA A 584 5.30 -11.78 -16.02
N LEU A 585 5.99 -12.37 -17.01
CA LEU A 585 6.61 -13.69 -16.83
C LEU A 585 7.74 -13.68 -15.80
N SER A 586 8.57 -12.64 -15.76
CA SER A 586 9.67 -12.51 -14.80
C SER A 586 9.13 -12.35 -13.36
N ASP A 587 8.07 -11.56 -13.19
CA ASP A 587 7.37 -11.34 -11.92
C ASP A 587 6.68 -12.61 -11.39
N LEU A 588 6.26 -13.52 -12.28
CA LEU A 588 5.77 -14.84 -11.87
C LEU A 588 6.87 -15.65 -11.17
N GLY A 589 8.14 -15.43 -11.49
CA GLY A 589 9.30 -16.12 -10.94
C GLY A 589 9.73 -17.34 -11.75
N PHE A 590 11.05 -17.53 -11.87
CA PHE A 590 11.65 -18.67 -12.57
C PHE A 590 11.24 -20.01 -11.97
N GLY A 591 11.03 -21.01 -12.83
CA GLY A 591 10.56 -22.36 -12.49
C GLY A 591 9.04 -22.48 -12.34
N LYS A 592 8.29 -21.37 -12.26
CA LYS A 592 6.84 -21.43 -12.04
C LYS A 592 6.10 -22.01 -13.25
N PRO A 593 5.21 -22.99 -13.08
CA PRO A 593 4.42 -23.52 -14.17
C PRO A 593 3.28 -22.57 -14.55
N PHE A 594 2.98 -22.48 -15.84
CA PHE A 594 1.83 -21.77 -16.39
C PHE A 594 1.35 -22.42 -17.70
N GLU A 595 0.10 -22.17 -18.09
CA GLU A 595 -0.40 -22.50 -19.42
C GLU A 595 -0.63 -21.22 -20.22
N ALA A 596 -0.03 -21.12 -21.39
CA ALA A 596 -0.33 -20.04 -22.33
C ALA A 596 -1.46 -20.47 -23.28
N GLU A 597 -2.48 -19.63 -23.37
CA GLU A 597 -3.63 -19.78 -24.27
C GLU A 597 -3.35 -19.03 -25.56
N PHE A 598 -3.30 -19.75 -26.67
CA PHE A 598 -3.12 -19.24 -28.01
C PHE A 598 -4.39 -19.41 -28.83
N TRP A 599 -4.60 -18.53 -29.81
CA TRP A 599 -5.57 -18.72 -30.87
C TRP A 599 -4.85 -19.16 -32.14
N ARG A 600 -5.26 -20.30 -32.70
CA ARG A 600 -4.71 -20.89 -33.92
C ARG A 600 -5.84 -21.47 -34.74
N ASP A 601 -5.87 -21.15 -36.04
CA ASP A 601 -6.82 -21.72 -37.01
C ASP A 601 -8.31 -21.66 -36.60
N GLY A 602 -8.69 -20.64 -35.84
CA GLY A 602 -10.08 -20.46 -35.38
C GLY A 602 -10.44 -21.15 -34.07
N GLU A 603 -9.46 -21.74 -33.37
CA GLU A 603 -9.66 -22.42 -32.09
C GLU A 603 -8.64 -21.97 -31.03
N ALA A 604 -9.02 -22.08 -29.76
CA ALA A 604 -8.13 -21.81 -28.63
C ALA A 604 -7.34 -23.07 -28.27
N VAL A 605 -6.02 -22.95 -28.23
CA VAL A 605 -5.06 -24.02 -27.90
C VAL A 605 -4.26 -23.61 -26.67
N ARG A 606 -4.19 -24.48 -25.66
CA ARG A 606 -3.34 -24.27 -24.48
C ARG A 606 -2.06 -25.07 -24.57
N LYS A 607 -0.96 -24.46 -24.15
CA LYS A 607 0.35 -25.09 -24.07
C LYS A 607 0.96 -24.81 -22.70
N SER A 608 1.51 -25.85 -22.07
CA SER A 608 2.11 -25.76 -20.74
C SER A 608 3.58 -25.36 -20.83
N PHE A 609 4.01 -24.49 -19.93
CA PHE A 609 5.38 -23.98 -19.84
C PHE A 609 5.80 -23.87 -18.37
N SER A 610 7.11 -23.78 -18.16
CA SER A 610 7.70 -23.25 -16.94
C SER A 610 8.42 -21.94 -17.27
N VAL A 611 8.35 -20.94 -16.40
CA VAL A 611 9.13 -19.71 -16.58
C VAL A 611 10.61 -20.06 -16.54
N VAL A 612 11.36 -19.77 -17.60
CA VAL A 612 12.82 -20.01 -17.67
C VAL A 612 13.57 -18.71 -17.89
N GLU A 613 14.83 -18.71 -17.48
CA GLU A 613 15.75 -17.61 -17.76
C GLU A 613 16.07 -17.52 -19.26
N GLY A 614 16.04 -16.30 -19.77
CA GLY A 614 16.42 -16.00 -21.15
C GLY A 614 17.92 -15.95 -21.36
N PRO A 615 18.37 -16.09 -22.63
CA PRO A 615 19.75 -15.78 -22.97
C PRO A 615 20.07 -14.32 -22.61
N ARG A 616 21.37 -14.02 -22.43
CA ARG A 616 21.82 -12.63 -22.25
C ARG A 616 21.29 -11.76 -23.39
N HIS A 617 20.73 -10.61 -23.02
CA HIS A 617 20.23 -9.59 -23.94
C HIS A 617 21.09 -8.33 -23.83
N TYR A 618 20.85 -7.35 -24.69
CA TYR A 618 21.75 -6.24 -24.97
C TYR A 618 22.14 -5.48 -23.70
N ASP A 619 21.20 -5.27 -22.78
CA ASP A 619 21.43 -4.55 -21.53
C ASP A 619 22.09 -5.39 -20.43
N SER A 620 22.07 -6.71 -20.56
CA SER A 620 22.78 -7.66 -19.68
C SER A 620 24.03 -8.25 -20.33
N ALA A 621 24.38 -7.82 -21.55
CA ALA A 621 25.52 -8.35 -22.30
C ALA A 621 26.85 -7.94 -21.65
N THR A 622 27.87 -8.79 -21.76
CA THR A 622 29.22 -8.46 -21.31
C THR A 622 29.65 -7.16 -21.98
N ARG A 623 30.14 -6.20 -21.20
CA ARG A 623 30.58 -4.89 -21.68
C ARG A 623 32.07 -4.71 -21.43
N TYR A 624 32.73 -3.97 -22.33
CA TYR A 624 34.08 -3.50 -22.13
C TYR A 624 34.18 -2.03 -22.51
N LYS A 625 34.76 -1.25 -21.60
CA LYS A 625 35.06 0.17 -21.78
C LYS A 625 36.55 0.31 -22.02
N ASN A 626 36.92 0.79 -23.19
CA ASN A 626 38.28 1.23 -23.47
C ASN A 626 38.35 2.75 -23.30
N GLU A 627 38.97 3.20 -22.21
CA GLU A 627 39.03 4.62 -21.87
C GLU A 627 39.88 5.41 -22.86
N GLU A 628 41.00 4.84 -23.34
CA GLU A 628 41.88 5.50 -24.29
C GLU A 628 41.22 5.75 -25.66
N MET A 629 40.36 4.83 -26.08
CA MET A 629 39.58 4.98 -27.31
C MET A 629 38.32 5.83 -27.10
N GLY A 630 37.85 5.99 -25.86
CA GLY A 630 36.51 6.47 -25.56
C GLY A 630 35.43 5.56 -26.15
N LEU A 631 35.64 4.23 -26.09
CA LEU A 631 34.82 3.24 -26.78
C LEU A 631 34.22 2.26 -25.78
N ASN A 632 32.89 2.11 -25.81
CA ASN A 632 32.17 1.08 -25.08
C ASN A 632 31.60 0.05 -26.07
N VAL A 633 31.94 -1.22 -25.86
CA VAL A 633 31.47 -2.34 -26.68
C VAL A 633 30.74 -3.38 -25.85
N ARG A 634 29.88 -4.16 -26.50
CA ARG A 634 29.14 -5.29 -25.90
C ARG A 634 29.20 -6.53 -26.79
N ASP A 635 29.03 -7.70 -26.18
CA ASP A 635 28.81 -8.95 -26.92
C ASP A 635 27.56 -8.87 -27.80
N LEU A 636 27.58 -9.55 -28.96
CA LEU A 636 26.39 -9.70 -29.80
C LEU A 636 25.41 -10.70 -29.20
N THR A 637 24.21 -10.24 -28.88
CA THR A 637 23.11 -11.03 -28.30
C THR A 637 22.13 -11.51 -29.38
N TYR A 638 21.21 -12.41 -29.02
CA TYR A 638 20.32 -13.08 -29.99
C TYR A 638 19.41 -12.10 -30.72
N GLU A 639 18.89 -11.07 -30.03
CA GLU A 639 18.00 -10.05 -30.56
C GLU A 639 18.77 -9.07 -31.46
N VAL A 640 20.00 -8.73 -31.10
CA VAL A 640 20.87 -7.89 -31.92
C VAL A 640 21.22 -8.63 -33.21
N ARG A 641 21.62 -9.90 -33.12
CA ARG A 641 21.89 -10.76 -34.28
C ARG A 641 20.66 -10.87 -35.18
N ARG A 642 19.48 -11.06 -34.59
CA ARG A 642 18.21 -11.15 -35.33
C ARG A 642 17.89 -9.86 -36.08
N HIS A 643 18.11 -8.69 -35.46
CA HIS A 643 17.92 -7.39 -36.10
C HIS A 643 18.86 -7.20 -37.30
N PHE A 644 20.14 -7.54 -37.15
CA PHE A 644 21.13 -7.44 -38.22
C PHE A 644 21.15 -8.64 -39.18
N GLN A 645 20.24 -9.59 -39.03
CA GLN A 645 20.14 -10.83 -39.83
C GLN A 645 21.45 -11.63 -39.84
N MET A 646 22.12 -11.68 -38.70
CA MET A 646 23.35 -12.42 -38.49
C MET A 646 23.07 -13.84 -37.99
N LYS A 647 23.90 -14.78 -38.41
CA LYS A 647 23.89 -16.17 -37.93
C LYS A 647 24.57 -16.26 -36.55
N PRO A 648 24.29 -17.31 -35.76
CA PRO A 648 24.97 -17.52 -34.47
C PRO A 648 26.50 -17.55 -34.59
N GLU A 649 27.03 -18.08 -35.70
CA GLU A 649 28.47 -18.25 -35.93
C GLU A 649 29.17 -16.99 -36.48
N ASP A 650 28.41 -15.97 -36.91
CA ASP A 650 29.00 -14.76 -37.46
C ASP A 650 29.80 -14.02 -36.36
N PRO A 651 31.08 -13.67 -36.60
CA PRO A 651 31.88 -12.96 -35.61
C PRO A 651 31.39 -11.52 -35.45
N GLY A 652 31.44 -11.02 -34.22
CA GLY A 652 31.42 -9.60 -33.96
C GLY A 652 31.05 -9.22 -32.54
N ILE A 653 31.30 -7.95 -32.24
CA ILE A 653 30.84 -7.24 -31.04
C ILE A 653 30.17 -5.94 -31.49
N ILE A 654 29.24 -5.40 -30.70
CA ILE A 654 28.53 -4.18 -31.04
C ILE A 654 29.10 -2.98 -30.28
N VAL A 655 29.26 -1.86 -30.97
CA VAL A 655 29.59 -0.57 -30.36
C VAL A 655 28.36 -0.05 -29.63
N ALA A 656 28.43 0.03 -28.29
CA ALA A 656 27.31 0.46 -27.47
C ALA A 656 27.29 1.98 -27.25
N LYS A 657 28.46 2.58 -27.00
CA LYS A 657 28.60 4.02 -26.79
C LYS A 657 29.97 4.49 -27.22
N ILE A 658 30.04 5.73 -27.68
CA ILE A 658 31.28 6.44 -28.00
C ILE A 658 31.30 7.73 -27.21
N GLU A 659 32.42 8.00 -26.55
CA GLU A 659 32.61 9.22 -25.79
C GLU A 659 32.97 10.37 -26.75
N PRO A 660 32.27 11.53 -26.67
CA PRO A 660 32.54 12.66 -27.55
C PRO A 660 33.97 13.19 -27.40
N GLY A 661 34.62 13.51 -28.52
CA GLY A 661 35.99 14.07 -28.54
C GLY A 661 37.12 13.06 -28.42
N GLU A 662 36.81 11.78 -28.14
CA GLU A 662 37.81 10.72 -27.98
C GLU A 662 38.21 10.06 -29.32
N LYS A 663 39.28 9.24 -29.28
CA LYS A 663 39.90 8.67 -30.49
C LYS A 663 38.93 7.90 -31.38
N ALA A 664 37.98 7.15 -30.80
CA ALA A 664 36.95 6.43 -31.56
C ALA A 664 36.01 7.38 -32.32
N ALA A 665 35.57 8.46 -31.68
CA ALA A 665 34.73 9.48 -32.31
C ALA A 665 35.48 10.19 -33.45
N VAL A 666 36.74 10.57 -33.22
CA VAL A 666 37.60 11.21 -34.23
C VAL A 666 37.86 10.29 -35.42
N ALA A 667 38.00 8.98 -35.19
CA ALA A 667 38.15 7.98 -36.24
C ALA A 667 36.83 7.67 -36.98
N GLY A 668 35.73 8.32 -36.61
CA GLY A 668 34.44 8.23 -37.28
C GLY A 668 33.66 6.97 -36.95
N LEU A 669 34.00 6.25 -35.88
CA LEU A 669 33.11 5.21 -35.32
C LEU A 669 31.83 5.89 -34.82
N VAL A 670 30.71 5.20 -34.97
CA VAL A 670 29.42 5.62 -34.41
C VAL A 670 28.78 4.46 -33.62
N PRO A 671 27.89 4.75 -32.66
CA PRO A 671 27.15 3.72 -31.95
C PRO A 671 26.38 2.78 -32.89
N TYR A 672 26.18 1.55 -32.41
CA TYR A 672 25.48 0.45 -33.08
C TYR A 672 26.15 -0.12 -34.34
N GLU A 673 27.38 0.29 -34.65
CA GLU A 673 28.21 -0.44 -35.61
C GLU A 673 28.75 -1.74 -35.00
N ILE A 674 29.02 -2.74 -35.85
CA ILE A 674 29.53 -4.05 -35.42
C ILE A 674 31.00 -4.17 -35.80
N ILE A 675 31.86 -4.42 -34.83
CA ILE A 675 33.27 -4.73 -35.06
C ILE A 675 33.38 -6.24 -35.28
N THR A 676 33.85 -6.64 -36.44
CA THR A 676 33.93 -8.04 -36.88
C THR A 676 35.34 -8.61 -36.80
N GLU A 677 36.36 -7.75 -36.92
CA GLU A 677 37.77 -8.14 -36.83
C GLU A 677 38.60 -7.04 -36.16
N VAL A 678 39.68 -7.44 -35.50
CA VAL A 678 40.74 -6.57 -34.99
C VAL A 678 42.06 -7.02 -35.61
N ASN A 679 42.76 -6.11 -36.28
CA ASN A 679 44.03 -6.37 -36.97
C ASN A 679 43.97 -7.54 -37.98
N GLY A 680 42.82 -7.73 -38.62
CA GLY A 680 42.57 -8.80 -39.59
C GLY A 680 42.21 -10.15 -38.97
N GLU A 681 42.05 -10.23 -37.65
CA GLU A 681 41.60 -11.44 -36.96
C GLU A 681 40.15 -11.31 -36.46
N PRO A 682 39.27 -12.29 -36.73
CA PRO A 682 37.87 -12.26 -36.30
C PRO A 682 37.70 -12.11 -34.79
N VAL A 683 36.77 -11.26 -34.35
CA VAL A 683 36.44 -11.08 -32.93
C VAL A 683 35.07 -11.65 -32.62
N THR A 684 35.01 -12.62 -31.70
CA THR A 684 33.78 -13.36 -31.39
C THR A 684 33.04 -12.81 -30.18
N ASP A 685 33.77 -12.17 -29.27
CA ASP A 685 33.28 -11.66 -28.00
C ASP A 685 34.20 -10.54 -27.49
N VAL A 686 33.73 -9.86 -26.46
CA VAL A 686 34.39 -8.73 -25.80
C VAL A 686 35.74 -9.12 -25.19
N LYS A 687 35.89 -10.35 -24.68
CA LYS A 687 37.16 -10.80 -24.10
C LYS A 687 38.23 -10.99 -25.18
N ALA A 688 37.86 -11.55 -26.32
CA ALA A 688 38.73 -11.66 -27.49
C ALA A 688 39.08 -10.27 -28.03
N PHE A 689 38.15 -9.31 -27.99
CA PHE A 689 38.42 -7.92 -28.35
C PHE A 689 39.48 -7.28 -27.46
N GLU A 690 39.29 -7.35 -26.15
CA GLU A 690 40.23 -6.82 -25.16
C GLU A 690 41.64 -7.40 -25.34
N GLN A 691 41.75 -8.72 -25.47
CA GLN A 691 43.04 -9.40 -25.68
C GLN A 691 43.76 -8.91 -26.95
N LYS A 692 43.01 -8.67 -28.02
CA LYS A 692 43.57 -8.22 -29.30
C LYS A 692 44.00 -6.75 -29.31
N LEU A 693 43.59 -5.97 -28.32
CA LEU A 693 44.02 -4.58 -28.14
C LEU A 693 45.27 -4.42 -27.26
N ALA A 694 45.69 -5.48 -26.55
CA ALA A 694 46.72 -5.41 -25.51
C ALA A 694 48.16 -5.07 -25.99
N GLY A 695 48.38 -4.92 -27.30
CA GLY A 695 49.69 -4.64 -27.90
C GLY A 695 50.00 -3.16 -28.20
N GLY A 696 49.03 -2.24 -28.04
CA GLY A 696 49.20 -0.83 -28.41
C GLY A 696 49.39 -0.61 -29.92
N GLY A 697 49.78 0.60 -30.32
CA GLY A 697 50.09 0.92 -31.73
C GLY A 697 48.87 1.21 -32.62
N GLU A 698 49.03 1.09 -33.95
CA GLU A 698 47.92 1.26 -34.91
C GLU A 698 47.01 0.03 -34.87
N VAL A 699 45.77 0.20 -34.42
CA VAL A 699 44.73 -0.83 -34.43
C VAL A 699 43.82 -0.63 -35.65
N LYS A 700 43.60 -1.71 -36.40
CA LYS A 700 42.65 -1.76 -37.53
C LYS A 700 41.40 -2.51 -37.12
N LEU A 701 40.26 -1.83 -37.14
CA LEU A 701 38.96 -2.40 -36.83
C LEU A 701 38.16 -2.59 -38.13
N SER A 702 37.78 -3.84 -38.44
CA SER A 702 36.84 -4.12 -39.53
C SER A 702 35.42 -3.93 -39.00
N VAL A 703 34.75 -2.87 -39.45
CA VAL A 703 33.46 -2.40 -38.92
C VAL A 703 32.36 -2.56 -39.97
N LYS A 704 31.19 -3.04 -39.54
CA LYS A 704 30.01 -3.24 -40.36
C LYS A 704 28.86 -2.36 -39.86
N ARG A 705 28.28 -1.59 -40.77
CA ARG A 705 27.02 -0.84 -40.57
C ARG A 705 25.98 -1.40 -41.52
N LYS A 706 24.97 -2.09 -40.99
CA LYS A 706 24.04 -2.91 -41.79
C LYS A 706 24.81 -3.85 -42.73
N ASN A 707 24.75 -3.63 -44.05
CA ASN A 707 25.44 -4.44 -45.06
C ASN A 707 26.71 -3.78 -45.62
N ARG A 708 27.12 -2.60 -45.12
CA ARG A 708 28.32 -1.87 -45.57
C ARG A 708 29.47 -2.10 -44.60
N GLY A 709 30.60 -2.58 -45.12
CA GLY A 709 31.84 -2.76 -44.34
C GLY A 709 32.86 -1.65 -44.62
N ARG A 710 33.63 -1.26 -43.60
CA ARG A 710 34.78 -0.36 -43.72
C ARG A 710 35.84 -0.70 -42.67
N VAL A 711 37.08 -0.26 -42.88
CA VAL A 711 38.15 -0.38 -41.89
C VAL A 711 38.36 0.98 -41.23
N VAL A 712 38.33 1.00 -39.89
CA VAL A 712 38.66 2.17 -39.08
C VAL A 712 40.03 1.95 -38.44
N LYS A 713 40.87 2.98 -38.46
CA LYS A 713 42.23 2.93 -37.89
C LYS A 713 42.31 3.85 -36.68
N ILE A 714 42.82 3.34 -35.56
CA ILE A 714 42.95 4.10 -34.32
C ILE A 714 44.36 3.90 -33.77
N GLN A 715 45.01 4.99 -33.37
CA GLN A 715 46.35 4.95 -32.78
C GLN A 715 46.26 4.86 -31.25
N LEU A 716 46.68 3.72 -30.69
CA LEU A 716 46.86 3.52 -29.25
C LEU A 716 48.30 3.86 -28.83
N SER A 717 48.46 4.33 -27.60
CA SER A 717 49.73 4.54 -26.95
C SER A 717 50.32 3.21 -26.46
N GLU A 718 51.64 3.09 -26.45
CA GLU A 718 52.35 1.85 -26.07
C GLU A 718 52.23 1.48 -24.58
N ALA A 719 51.43 2.21 -23.78
CA ALA A 719 51.40 2.13 -22.32
C ALA A 719 50.02 1.80 -21.71
N SER A 720 49.08 1.20 -22.46
CA SER A 720 47.72 0.93 -21.95
C SER A 720 47.51 -0.46 -21.35
N SER A 721 48.57 -1.26 -21.18
CA SER A 721 48.48 -2.49 -20.37
C SER A 721 48.53 -2.12 -18.88
N VAL A 722 47.35 -1.89 -18.29
CA VAL A 722 46.95 -2.07 -16.87
C VAL A 722 45.94 -0.98 -16.52
N GLY A 723 44.67 -1.38 -16.48
CA GLY A 723 43.55 -0.55 -16.06
C GLY A 723 42.29 -1.38 -15.82
N ALA A 724 42.44 -2.52 -15.15
CA ALA A 724 41.30 -3.26 -14.63
C ALA A 724 40.77 -2.57 -13.38
N THR A 725 39.76 -1.73 -13.53
CA THR A 725 38.89 -1.39 -12.39
C THR A 725 37.66 -2.27 -12.51
N GLN A 726 37.71 -3.45 -11.90
CA GLN A 726 36.50 -3.99 -11.28
C GLN A 726 36.12 -2.96 -10.22
N ALA A 727 35.02 -2.23 -10.43
CA ALA A 727 34.37 -1.53 -9.34
C ALA A 727 33.76 -2.60 -8.41
N ALA A 728 34.60 -3.17 -7.57
CA ALA A 728 34.19 -3.82 -6.34
C ALA A 728 34.40 -2.79 -5.24
N GLU A 729 33.31 -2.15 -4.80
CA GLU A 729 33.27 -1.55 -3.47
C GLU A 729 33.69 -2.60 -2.43
N GLU A 730 34.50 -2.17 -1.46
CA GLU A 730 34.87 -2.93 -0.27
C GLU A 730 33.64 -3.55 0.40
N PRO A 731 33.76 -4.69 1.11
CA PRO A 731 32.62 -5.39 1.65
C PRO A 731 32.11 -4.67 2.90
N GLU A 732 31.22 -3.71 2.71
CA GLU A 732 30.15 -3.48 3.69
C GLU A 732 29.24 -4.71 3.68
N ALA A 733 28.72 -5.12 4.84
CA ALA A 733 28.06 -6.40 5.04
C ALA A 733 26.87 -6.63 4.09
N LYS A 734 27.13 -7.26 2.94
CA LYS A 734 26.14 -7.61 1.91
C LYS A 734 25.22 -8.72 2.43
N ILE A 735 23.92 -8.54 2.24
CA ILE A 735 22.91 -9.57 2.50
C ILE A 735 23.24 -10.78 1.61
N THR A 736 23.55 -11.92 2.22
CA THR A 736 23.75 -13.18 1.50
C THR A 736 22.38 -13.81 1.21
N PRO A 737 22.05 -14.14 -0.06
CA PRO A 737 20.78 -14.79 -0.39
C PRO A 737 20.65 -16.15 0.30
N PRO A 738 19.43 -16.61 0.65
CA PRO A 738 19.22 -17.95 1.21
C PRO A 738 19.63 -19.00 0.18
N GLY A 739 20.52 -19.91 0.57
CA GLY A 739 20.96 -21.03 -0.27
C GLY A 739 19.77 -21.92 -0.65
N ALA A 740 19.75 -22.35 -1.91
CA ALA A 740 18.74 -23.29 -2.42
C ALA A 740 18.69 -24.56 -1.54
N PRO A 741 17.49 -25.11 -1.26
CA PRO A 741 17.40 -26.40 -0.59
C PRO A 741 18.10 -27.46 -1.44
N SER A 742 19.04 -28.18 -0.83
CA SER A 742 19.60 -29.39 -1.41
C SER A 742 18.50 -30.44 -1.45
N ASN A 743 18.26 -31.02 -2.63
CA ASN A 743 17.45 -32.21 -2.76
C ASN A 743 18.24 -33.39 -2.18
N GLU A 744 17.86 -33.86 -1.00
CA GLU A 744 18.04 -35.25 -0.55
C GLU A 744 16.68 -35.94 -0.43
#